data_AF-A0A9P6IZI5-F1
#
_entry.id   AF-A0A9P6IZI5-F1
#
_cell.length_a   1.000
_cell.length_b   1.000
_cell.length_c   1.000
_cell.angle_alpha   90.00
_cell.angle_beta   90.00
_cell.angle_gamma   90.00
#
_symmetry.space_group_name_H-M   'P 1'
#
loop_
_entity.id
_entity.type
_entity.pdbx_description
1 polymer ?
#
loop_
_entity_poly.entity_id
_entity_poly.type
_entity_poly.pdbx_seq_one_letter_code
_entity_poly.pdbx_strand_id
1 'polypeptide(L)'
;MTYNLKDPDTPIVSGRLLAALTNVVERIGEPTGIIAHLCNDAGLYVLRTKDYAETPTTMPIVPPTQHMLQAAVSDKSSTVSAQEYLISLQHQADETAAAFTAASTHAGEHTFLSCRDFYVAYKSGRKSPTEVAEQLIELIKESDQLSPPLGAVWNWRSEDILRQAKASTLRYGAGKPLSIVDGVPIVVKDEIDVQGYDTGVGTNFINKGNPAKEDAHLVALLRAHGAIIIGKSTMHEIGLGVTNFNPSTKTPRNPYQPLHSTGGSSGGSGAAVGAGLCPIAIGCDGGGSVRIPASYCGIYGLKPTHGRVSARGEYPLAPTVATSGPMCATMEDLAIIYAIIAGQDEQDFNSRSQPPVALPTPLAPSLAPKGQLQGLRIGIYRRWFDDVTHPEIAQTCYRMLERLCKDHGAVLVDIEIPELFENGKAHNITICAEMLSKMQTDRNKLNHQTRLELAMADSLRVQDYYRAQQQRTRSIRFLESLFGHRNEDHHHLSQYPCLGGHDGVVDVIVTPTIANLPPKINAGAVSHGESNYLNNVKTMQYMMMANFTGIPGITAVAGYSKEIFTQKDGYQFTPGFPIGIQFMGQWWDEKRLIHIASVCERVLETRQKPKLWIKAMVAAAKAKATATAEALKAQRQAAQATPPAGAALTPAEVIRQRAEAVKARLQNLNASRPTAASSTAPSASGAASTTPVDPRARGGLGVDLSSMISRDEAGNLIINAVTTGKNVKAPSFATAKVNQKPEPKKALKLLDIPEDFTDQEKNPYFDPNLRAAPRERVARPLKFAPKGKYKSIANQIRAEQRIEQLRREIEQGGQANVQEEDLQIKDGFTKREDLKDGVEWWDAAFLPNKTYDDISKGHAKIETEDSLITHYIQHPVPIEPPNEAAHAASAKPRPLMLTTKERKKLRRQRRRELLKEKQDKIRLGLLPPDAPKVKLANMMRVLGQEAVLNPTEIEMKVRQQMAQRLQGHLEMNAERKLSTEERKAKEAKKKDEDLAKGIHVSLYKINDLTHPQKRFKVDKNAGQLGLTGLVLMYPTFSMVVVEGGHKAINQYKKLMLRRIDWTDNTRLDGTEVSETTIDNKCLLVWEGQLRDRQFKQFRFIKCRTEAQLKETLARLSIQHYWDQALGFKEEDMLGAEVTL
;
A
#
# COMPACT_ATOMS: atom_id res chain seq x y z
N MET A 1 11.77 37.68 -0.24
CA MET A 1 10.49 37.00 -0.55
C MET A 1 9.44 37.43 0.48
N THR A 2 8.21 37.73 0.08
CA THR A 2 7.12 38.16 0.97
C THR A 2 6.36 36.93 1.49
N TYR A 3 6.34 36.73 2.82
CA TYR A 3 5.45 35.75 3.45
C TYR A 3 4.00 36.15 3.17
N ASN A 4 3.28 35.36 2.37
CA ASN A 4 1.92 35.68 1.95
C ASN A 4 1.02 34.43 1.99
N LEU A 5 0.55 34.07 3.19
CA LEU A 5 -0.61 33.21 3.36
C LEU A 5 -1.86 34.09 3.36
N LYS A 6 -2.30 34.55 2.18
CA LYS A 6 -3.55 35.33 2.09
C LYS A 6 -4.71 34.47 2.58
N ASP A 7 -5.44 34.97 3.59
CA ASP A 7 -6.64 34.31 4.09
C ASP A 7 -7.68 34.23 2.96
N PRO A 8 -8.26 33.04 2.70
CA PRO A 8 -9.30 32.91 1.71
C PRO A 8 -10.59 33.60 2.19
N ASP A 9 -11.20 34.38 1.30
CA ASP A 9 -12.50 35.00 1.54
C ASP A 9 -13.59 34.02 1.10
N THR A 10 -14.03 33.16 2.02
CA THR A 10 -15.05 32.14 1.74
C THR A 10 -16.15 32.13 2.80
N PRO A 11 -17.43 32.06 2.42
CA PRO A 11 -18.53 32.01 3.39
C PRO A 11 -18.53 30.68 4.17
N ILE A 12 -18.90 30.75 5.44
CA ILE A 12 -19.16 29.57 6.28
C ILE A 12 -20.58 29.10 6.02
N VAL A 13 -20.74 27.86 5.57
CA VAL A 13 -22.05 27.31 5.18
C VAL A 13 -22.28 25.96 5.84
N SER A 14 -23.39 25.79 6.54
CA SER A 14 -23.77 24.53 7.20
C SER A 14 -25.25 24.20 7.07
N GLY A 15 -25.64 22.98 7.44
CA GLY A 15 -27.04 22.55 7.43
C GLY A 15 -27.65 22.47 6.03
N ARG A 16 -28.93 22.82 5.90
CA ARG A 16 -29.66 22.76 4.61
C ARG A 16 -29.09 23.70 3.54
N LEU A 17 -28.48 24.81 3.95
CA LEU A 17 -27.86 25.76 3.02
C LEU A 17 -26.66 25.12 2.31
N LEU A 18 -25.87 24.30 3.03
CA LEU A 18 -24.75 23.55 2.45
C LEU A 18 -25.26 22.54 1.41
N ALA A 19 -26.34 21.83 1.73
CA ALA A 19 -26.96 20.90 0.78
C ALA A 19 -27.43 21.59 -0.51
N ALA A 20 -28.06 22.77 -0.38
CA ALA A 20 -28.46 23.57 -1.54
C ALA A 20 -27.25 24.03 -2.37
N LEU A 21 -26.24 24.62 -1.73
CA LEU A 21 -25.01 25.07 -2.38
C LEU A 21 -24.32 23.94 -3.13
N THR A 22 -24.17 22.77 -2.49
CA THR A 22 -23.53 21.59 -3.09
C THR A 22 -24.23 21.17 -4.38
N ASN A 23 -25.57 21.08 -4.35
CA ASN A 23 -26.34 20.69 -5.53
C ASN A 23 -26.28 21.74 -6.65
N VAL A 24 -26.16 23.04 -6.32
CA VAL A 24 -25.94 24.10 -7.30
C VAL A 24 -24.57 23.97 -7.96
N VAL A 25 -23.52 23.84 -7.15
CA VAL A 25 -22.13 23.73 -7.62
C VAL A 25 -21.96 22.50 -8.52
N GLU A 26 -22.51 21.34 -8.14
CA GLU A 26 -22.37 20.13 -8.97
C GLU A 26 -23.16 20.16 -10.28
N ARG A 27 -24.32 20.84 -10.33
CA ARG A 27 -25.17 20.84 -11.53
C ARG A 27 -24.82 21.90 -12.55
N ILE A 28 -24.51 23.11 -12.07
CA ILE A 28 -24.30 24.28 -12.93
C ILE A 28 -22.95 24.94 -12.69
N GLY A 29 -22.16 24.52 -11.70
CA GLY A 29 -20.94 25.22 -11.29
C GLY A 29 -19.81 25.21 -12.33
N GLU A 30 -19.68 24.15 -13.12
CA GLU A 30 -18.71 24.10 -14.23
C GLU A 30 -19.18 24.95 -15.43
N PRO A 31 -20.40 24.78 -15.99
CA PRO A 31 -20.90 25.61 -17.08
C PRO A 31 -20.95 27.12 -16.79
N THR A 32 -21.17 27.50 -15.53
CA THR A 32 -21.28 28.91 -15.11
C THR A 32 -19.95 29.51 -14.66
N GLY A 33 -18.87 28.73 -14.59
CA GLY A 33 -17.55 29.20 -14.14
C GLY A 33 -17.43 29.44 -12.63
N ILE A 34 -18.46 29.15 -11.82
CA ILE A 34 -18.44 29.31 -10.36
C ILE A 34 -17.29 28.51 -9.74
N ILE A 35 -17.09 27.25 -10.17
CA ILE A 35 -16.01 26.41 -9.66
C ILE A 35 -14.65 27.04 -9.98
N ALA A 36 -14.49 27.56 -11.20
CA ALA A 36 -13.23 28.20 -11.61
C ALA A 36 -12.94 29.46 -10.78
N HIS A 37 -13.97 30.27 -10.49
CA HIS A 37 -13.84 31.43 -9.63
C HIS A 37 -13.45 31.04 -8.19
N LEU A 38 -14.15 30.08 -7.59
CA LEU A 38 -13.83 29.58 -6.25
C LEU A 38 -12.41 29.00 -6.16
N CYS A 39 -11.98 28.24 -7.18
CA CYS A 39 -10.63 27.68 -7.22
C CYS A 39 -9.56 28.75 -7.41
N ASN A 40 -9.85 29.80 -8.18
CA ASN A 40 -8.97 30.95 -8.35
C ASN A 40 -8.82 31.73 -7.03
N ASP A 41 -9.92 32.04 -6.36
CA ASP A 41 -9.93 32.77 -5.08
C ASP A 41 -9.29 31.95 -3.96
N ALA A 42 -9.49 30.63 -3.97
CA ALA A 42 -8.80 29.69 -3.09
C ALA A 42 -7.30 29.54 -3.40
N GLY A 43 -6.80 30.12 -4.49
CA GLY A 43 -5.40 30.07 -4.91
C GLY A 43 -4.95 28.72 -5.48
N LEU A 44 -5.88 27.83 -5.86
CA LEU A 44 -5.54 26.50 -6.41
C LEU A 44 -4.82 26.59 -7.76
N TYR A 45 -4.98 27.70 -8.49
CA TYR A 45 -4.32 27.93 -9.77
C TYR A 45 -2.97 28.62 -9.67
N VAL A 46 -2.46 28.89 -8.45
CA VAL A 46 -1.18 29.61 -8.25
C VAL A 46 -0.01 28.93 -8.97
N LEU A 47 -0.03 27.60 -9.10
CA LEU A 47 1.04 26.86 -9.76
C LEU A 47 1.03 27.06 -11.29
N ARG A 48 -0.08 27.51 -11.90
CA ARG A 48 -0.19 27.68 -13.35
C ARG A 48 0.69 28.80 -13.89
N THR A 49 1.01 29.79 -13.06
CA THR A 49 1.84 30.95 -13.41
C THR A 49 3.29 30.78 -12.99
N LYS A 50 3.62 29.70 -12.27
CA LYS A 50 4.98 29.39 -11.83
C LYS A 50 5.74 28.64 -12.91
N ASP A 51 7.03 28.97 -13.01
CA ASP A 51 7.96 28.26 -13.85
C ASP A 51 8.70 27.18 -13.03
N TYR A 52 8.79 25.99 -13.63
CA TYR A 52 9.34 24.79 -13.01
C TYR A 52 10.35 24.14 -13.94
N ALA A 53 11.62 24.14 -13.53
CA ALA A 53 12.68 23.41 -14.19
C ALA A 53 12.84 21.98 -13.66
N GLU A 54 12.23 21.69 -12.51
CA GLU A 54 12.36 20.42 -11.79
C GLU A 54 11.60 19.29 -12.48
N THR A 55 12.15 18.08 -12.42
CA THR A 55 11.42 16.85 -12.79
C THR A 55 10.43 16.50 -11.68
N PRO A 56 9.18 16.10 -11.97
CA PRO A 56 8.18 15.80 -10.95
C PRO A 56 8.53 14.56 -10.11
N THR A 57 8.34 14.67 -8.79
CA THR A 57 8.42 13.54 -7.85
C THR A 57 7.02 13.18 -7.38
N THR A 58 6.58 11.95 -7.62
CA THR A 58 5.22 11.50 -7.24
C THR A 58 5.18 10.89 -5.84
N MET A 59 6.12 10.00 -5.51
CA MET A 59 6.24 9.39 -4.18
C MET A 59 7.25 10.15 -3.34
N PRO A 60 6.91 10.63 -2.13
CA PRO A 60 7.81 11.38 -1.28
C PRO A 60 8.72 10.45 -0.45
N ILE A 61 9.37 9.49 -1.11
CA ILE A 61 10.28 8.53 -0.49
C ILE A 61 11.70 8.93 -0.88
N VAL A 62 12.43 9.51 0.07
CA VAL A 62 13.84 9.83 -0.08
C VAL A 62 14.65 8.65 0.46
N PRO A 63 15.45 7.96 -0.37
CA PRO A 63 16.30 6.86 0.10
C PRO A 63 17.28 7.35 1.18
N PRO A 64 17.64 6.51 2.17
CA PRO A 64 18.62 6.88 3.17
C PRO A 64 19.98 7.14 2.49
N THR A 65 20.61 8.27 2.82
CA THR A 65 21.97 8.57 2.33
C THR A 65 23.00 7.66 3.00
N GLN A 66 24.17 7.51 2.40
CA GLN A 66 25.25 6.72 2.99
C GLN A 66 25.65 7.24 4.38
N HIS A 67 25.64 8.56 4.58
CA HIS A 67 25.86 9.17 5.89
C HIS A 67 24.76 8.80 6.89
N MET A 68 23.47 8.81 6.50
CA MET A 68 22.38 8.36 7.38
C MET A 68 22.55 6.90 7.82
N LEU A 69 22.98 6.02 6.90
CA LEU A 69 23.25 4.62 7.21
C LEU A 69 24.47 4.48 8.14
N GLN A 70 25.54 5.25 7.91
CA GLN A 70 26.73 5.25 8.78
C GLN A 70 26.44 5.83 10.17
N ALA A 71 25.65 6.90 10.27
CA ALA A 71 25.19 7.47 11.53
C ALA A 71 24.35 6.45 12.31
N ALA A 72 23.45 5.72 11.64
CA ALA A 72 22.68 4.65 12.27
C ALA A 72 23.54 3.50 12.81
N VAL A 73 24.73 3.25 12.23
CA VAL A 73 25.67 2.19 12.67
C VAL A 73 26.64 2.67 13.75
N SER A 74 27.04 3.94 13.72
CA SER A 74 28.04 4.53 14.62
C SER A 74 27.46 5.05 15.94
N ASP A 75 26.18 5.45 15.97
CA ASP A 75 25.51 6.04 17.14
C ASP A 75 24.93 4.98 18.11
N LYS A 76 25.69 3.91 18.36
CA LYS A 76 25.29 2.81 19.27
C LYS A 76 25.26 3.19 20.74
N SER A 77 25.88 4.31 21.12
CA SER A 77 25.87 4.80 22.50
C SER A 77 24.59 5.56 22.87
N SER A 78 23.87 6.11 21.88
CA SER A 78 22.68 6.93 22.11
C SER A 78 21.38 6.34 21.54
N THR A 79 21.45 5.23 20.79
CA THR A 79 20.29 4.58 20.16
C THR A 79 20.30 3.07 20.34
N VAL A 80 19.12 2.44 20.24
CA VAL A 80 18.91 0.99 20.31
C VAL A 80 17.99 0.50 19.20
N SER A 81 18.02 -0.80 18.91
CA SER A 81 17.03 -1.41 18.01
C SER A 81 15.63 -1.45 18.64
N ALA A 82 14.60 -1.54 17.80
CA ALA A 82 13.22 -1.70 18.25
C ALA A 82 13.02 -2.93 19.17
N GLN A 83 13.67 -4.05 18.86
CA GLN A 83 13.54 -5.27 19.64
C GLN A 83 14.21 -5.15 21.02
N GLU A 84 15.42 -4.61 21.08
CA GLU A 84 16.11 -4.33 22.35
C GLU A 84 15.31 -3.35 23.21
N TYR A 85 14.72 -2.33 22.58
CA TYR A 85 13.86 -1.36 23.27
C TYR A 85 12.69 -2.04 23.98
N LEU A 86 11.93 -2.86 23.26
CA LEU A 86 10.77 -3.57 23.80
C LEU A 86 11.15 -4.57 24.91
N ILE A 87 12.24 -5.32 24.73
CA ILE A 87 12.72 -6.28 25.74
C ILE A 87 13.14 -5.55 27.01
N SER A 88 13.87 -4.44 26.89
CA SER A 88 14.35 -3.69 28.05
C SER A 88 13.21 -3.08 28.86
N LEU A 89 12.20 -2.51 28.19
CA LEU A 89 11.02 -1.96 28.86
C LEU A 89 10.21 -3.05 29.55
N GLN A 90 10.07 -4.22 28.92
CA GLN A 90 9.38 -5.35 29.52
C GLN A 90 10.10 -5.84 30.76
N HIS A 91 11.44 -5.93 30.75
CA HIS A 91 12.24 -6.31 31.92
C HIS A 91 12.03 -5.34 33.09
N GLN A 92 12.12 -4.02 32.83
CA GLN A 92 11.86 -3.00 33.85
C GLN A 92 10.43 -3.07 34.41
N ALA A 93 9.45 -3.39 33.55
CA ALA A 93 8.06 -3.56 33.96
C ALA A 93 7.86 -4.84 34.80
N ASP A 94 8.56 -5.93 34.48
CA ASP A 94 8.57 -7.16 35.27
C ASP A 94 9.20 -6.94 36.66
N GLU A 95 10.33 -6.22 36.74
CA GLU A 95 10.93 -5.80 38.02
C GLU A 95 9.96 -4.96 38.85
N THR A 96 9.29 -3.99 38.23
CA THR A 96 8.28 -3.16 38.88
C THR A 96 7.11 -4.00 39.39
N ALA A 97 6.61 -4.94 38.57
CA ALA A 97 5.53 -5.84 38.96
C ALA A 97 5.92 -6.77 40.13
N ALA A 98 7.18 -7.22 40.16
CA ALA A 98 7.72 -7.99 41.27
C ALA A 98 7.81 -7.14 42.55
N ALA A 99 8.34 -5.90 42.45
CA ALA A 99 8.44 -4.98 43.59
C ALA A 99 7.07 -4.62 44.19
N PHE A 100 6.03 -4.47 43.36
CA PHE A 100 4.66 -4.18 43.81
C PHE A 100 4.02 -5.30 44.66
N THR A 101 4.57 -6.51 44.68
CA THR A 101 4.13 -7.55 45.63
C THR A 101 4.54 -7.24 47.09
N ALA A 102 5.37 -6.22 47.32
CA ALA A 102 5.73 -5.69 48.62
C ALA A 102 5.43 -4.17 48.70
N ALA A 103 4.26 -3.82 49.25
CA ALA A 103 3.91 -2.50 49.79
C ALA A 103 4.19 -1.24 48.92
N SER A 104 3.21 -0.82 48.10
CA SER A 104 2.93 0.61 47.85
C SER A 104 1.61 0.79 47.09
N THR A 105 0.69 1.58 47.64
CA THR A 105 -0.57 2.00 47.04
C THR A 105 -0.59 3.50 46.79
N HIS A 106 0.27 4.03 45.91
CA HIS A 106 0.12 5.41 45.46
C HIS A 106 0.57 5.60 44.01
N ALA A 107 -0.33 5.29 43.06
CA ALA A 107 -0.36 6.02 41.80
C ALA A 107 -1.27 7.23 42.01
N GLY A 108 -0.74 8.44 41.82
CA GLY A 108 -1.48 9.70 42.02
C GLY A 108 -2.83 9.72 41.29
N GLU A 109 -3.81 10.43 41.85
CA GLU A 109 -5.23 10.39 41.47
C GLU A 109 -5.54 10.78 39.99
N HIS A 110 -4.56 11.25 39.20
CA HIS A 110 -4.81 11.97 37.93
C HIS A 110 -3.92 11.62 36.72
N THR A 111 -3.30 10.44 36.67
CA THR A 111 -2.43 10.05 35.53
C THR A 111 -3.19 9.28 34.45
N PHE A 112 -2.92 9.58 33.17
CA PHE A 112 -3.29 8.68 32.06
C PHE A 112 -2.66 7.31 32.31
N LEU A 113 -3.40 6.23 32.07
CA LEU A 113 -2.85 4.89 32.18
C LEU A 113 -1.98 4.61 30.96
N SER A 114 -0.74 4.16 31.18
CA SER A 114 0.20 3.73 30.15
C SER A 114 0.09 2.22 29.89
N CYS A 115 0.68 1.73 28.79
CA CYS A 115 0.85 0.29 28.53
C CYS A 115 1.52 -0.42 29.70
N ARG A 116 2.55 0.21 30.27
CA ARG A 116 3.27 -0.29 31.44
C ARG A 116 2.35 -0.44 32.64
N ASP A 117 1.45 0.52 32.90
CA ASP A 117 0.48 0.41 34.00
C ASP A 117 -0.46 -0.80 33.84
N PHE A 118 -0.95 -1.04 32.62
CA PHE A 118 -1.76 -2.21 32.31
C PHE A 118 -0.95 -3.50 32.48
N TYR A 119 0.23 -3.58 31.88
CA TYR A 119 1.11 -4.76 31.96
C TYR A 119 1.45 -5.11 33.41
N VAL A 120 1.87 -4.12 34.22
CA VAL A 120 2.19 -4.30 35.64
C VAL A 120 0.96 -4.78 36.41
N ALA A 121 -0.23 -4.23 36.16
CA ALA A 121 -1.45 -4.66 36.82
C ALA A 121 -1.85 -6.10 36.48
N TYR A 122 -1.63 -6.53 35.23
CA TYR A 122 -1.91 -7.89 34.78
C TYR A 122 -0.89 -8.90 35.31
N LYS A 123 0.40 -8.55 35.23
CA LYS A 123 1.50 -9.39 35.70
C LYS A 123 1.46 -9.60 37.21
N SER A 124 1.10 -8.55 37.97
CA SER A 124 0.96 -8.63 39.43
C SER A 124 -0.36 -9.28 39.90
N GLY A 125 -1.26 -9.65 38.97
CA GLY A 125 -2.57 -10.22 39.30
C GLY A 125 -3.57 -9.26 39.94
N ARG A 126 -3.31 -7.93 39.96
CA ARG A 126 -4.26 -6.92 40.50
C ARG A 126 -5.53 -6.82 39.66
N LYS A 127 -5.38 -7.01 38.36
CA LYS A 127 -6.46 -7.06 37.36
C LYS A 127 -6.13 -8.12 36.33
N SER A 128 -7.13 -8.67 35.67
CA SER A 128 -6.94 -9.46 34.45
C SER A 128 -7.32 -8.64 33.20
N PRO A 129 -6.76 -8.96 32.02
CA PRO A 129 -7.21 -8.40 30.76
C PRO A 129 -8.73 -8.55 30.52
N THR A 130 -9.32 -9.68 30.95
CA THR A 130 -10.77 -9.91 30.84
C THR A 130 -11.57 -8.92 31.69
N GLU A 131 -11.19 -8.70 32.95
CA GLU A 131 -11.89 -7.74 33.83
C GLU A 131 -11.79 -6.30 33.30
N VAL A 132 -10.65 -5.93 32.73
CA VAL A 132 -10.47 -4.63 32.09
C VAL A 132 -11.34 -4.52 30.84
N ALA A 133 -11.40 -5.57 30.02
CA ALA A 133 -12.23 -5.60 28.82
C ALA A 133 -13.74 -5.49 29.13
N GLU A 134 -14.21 -6.16 30.19
CA GLU A 134 -15.61 -6.06 30.65
C GLU A 134 -15.94 -4.63 31.10
N GLN A 135 -15.05 -4.01 31.89
CA GLN A 135 -15.20 -2.60 32.29
C GLN A 135 -15.17 -1.67 31.07
N LEU A 136 -14.26 -1.91 30.12
CA LEU A 136 -14.14 -1.12 28.91
C LEU A 136 -15.41 -1.14 28.06
N ILE A 137 -16.06 -2.31 27.93
CA ILE A 137 -17.31 -2.43 27.18
C ILE A 137 -18.41 -1.57 27.82
N GLU A 138 -18.54 -1.58 29.14
CA GLU A 138 -19.50 -0.71 29.83
C GLU A 138 -19.14 0.77 29.66
N LEU A 139 -17.85 1.13 29.72
CA LEU A 139 -17.38 2.49 29.48
C LEU A 139 -17.70 3.00 28.07
N ILE A 140 -17.54 2.16 27.05
CA ILE A 140 -17.92 2.52 25.68
C ILE A 140 -19.41 2.82 25.62
N LYS A 141 -20.26 1.96 26.19
CA LYS A 141 -21.72 2.15 26.24
C LYS A 141 -22.09 3.44 26.98
N GLU A 142 -21.51 3.68 28.15
CA GLU A 142 -21.76 4.89 28.95
C GLU A 142 -21.33 6.15 28.21
N SER A 143 -20.18 6.12 27.54
CA SER A 143 -19.68 7.26 26.77
C SER A 143 -20.58 7.64 25.59
N ASP A 144 -21.23 6.65 24.99
CA ASP A 144 -22.22 6.84 23.91
C ASP A 144 -23.58 7.34 24.44
N GLN A 145 -23.85 7.26 25.74
CA GLN A 145 -25.09 7.73 26.37
C GLN A 145 -24.99 9.14 26.96
N LEU A 146 -23.81 9.75 26.96
CA LEU A 146 -23.64 11.14 27.40
C LEU A 146 -24.48 12.12 26.56
N SER A 147 -24.75 13.28 27.12
CA SER A 147 -25.39 14.39 26.41
C SER A 147 -24.48 15.62 26.45
N PRO A 148 -23.70 15.89 25.38
CA PRO A 148 -23.61 15.13 24.12
C PRO A 148 -22.76 13.84 24.24
N PRO A 149 -22.98 12.82 23.37
CA PRO A 149 -22.25 11.57 23.39
C PRO A 149 -20.79 11.78 22.99
N LEU A 150 -19.84 11.03 23.58
CA LEU A 150 -18.41 11.15 23.23
C LEU A 150 -18.16 10.80 21.75
N GLY A 151 -18.82 9.74 21.24
CA GLY A 151 -18.78 9.37 19.83
C GLY A 151 -17.41 8.91 19.30
N ALA A 152 -16.52 8.42 20.16
CA ALA A 152 -15.14 8.06 19.78
C ALA A 152 -15.04 6.77 18.94
N VAL A 153 -15.76 5.71 19.35
CA VAL A 153 -15.76 4.40 18.68
C VAL A 153 -17.13 4.16 18.06
N TRP A 154 -17.20 3.88 16.76
CA TRP A 154 -18.49 3.70 16.08
C TRP A 154 -18.82 2.25 15.75
N ASN A 155 -17.81 1.40 15.55
CA ASN A 155 -17.99 0.00 15.23
C ASN A 155 -17.13 -0.87 16.16
N TRP A 156 -17.78 -1.54 17.11
CA TRP A 156 -17.15 -2.38 18.12
C TRP A 156 -18.06 -3.58 18.43
N ARG A 157 -17.50 -4.68 18.95
CA ARG A 157 -18.24 -5.93 19.21
C ARG A 157 -17.79 -6.53 20.53
N SER A 158 -18.70 -6.60 21.50
CA SER A 158 -18.43 -7.15 22.85
C SER A 158 -17.80 -8.53 22.80
N GLU A 159 -18.32 -9.41 21.94
CA GLU A 159 -17.85 -10.79 21.83
C GLU A 159 -16.40 -10.86 21.34
N ASP A 160 -16.01 -9.99 20.41
CA ASP A 160 -14.65 -9.98 19.87
C ASP A 160 -13.65 -9.42 20.88
N ILE A 161 -14.00 -8.31 21.57
CA ILE A 161 -13.17 -7.72 22.63
C ILE A 161 -12.93 -8.75 23.74
N LEU A 162 -14.00 -9.41 24.22
CA LEU A 162 -13.90 -10.43 25.28
C LEU A 162 -13.12 -11.67 24.82
N ARG A 163 -13.26 -12.09 23.56
CA ARG A 163 -12.50 -13.22 23.00
C ARG A 163 -11.00 -12.93 23.03
N GLN A 164 -10.58 -11.74 22.59
CA GLN A 164 -9.18 -11.29 22.63
C GLN A 164 -8.67 -11.20 24.08
N ALA A 165 -9.45 -10.59 24.97
CA ALA A 165 -9.11 -10.43 26.38
C ALA A 165 -8.94 -11.77 27.10
N LYS A 166 -9.85 -12.73 26.89
CA LYS A 166 -9.73 -14.09 27.46
C LYS A 166 -8.46 -14.79 27.01
N ALA A 167 -8.09 -14.67 25.74
CA ALA A 167 -6.84 -15.24 25.23
C ALA A 167 -5.61 -14.60 25.91
N SER A 168 -5.62 -13.29 26.14
CA SER A 168 -4.58 -12.59 26.90
C SER A 168 -4.53 -13.03 28.37
N THR A 169 -5.68 -13.10 29.04
CA THR A 169 -5.78 -13.58 30.44
C THR A 169 -5.21 -14.98 30.61
N LEU A 170 -5.46 -15.91 29.66
CA LEU A 170 -4.87 -17.25 29.69
C LEU A 170 -3.33 -17.21 29.59
N ARG A 171 -2.77 -16.31 28.77
CA ARG A 171 -1.32 -16.12 28.66
C ARG A 171 -0.71 -15.58 29.94
N TYR A 172 -1.32 -14.58 30.56
CA TYR A 172 -0.88 -14.07 31.87
C TYR A 172 -1.00 -15.14 32.96
N GLY A 173 -2.11 -15.90 33.00
CA GLY A 173 -2.28 -17.00 33.95
C GLY A 173 -1.26 -18.13 33.78
N ALA A 174 -0.75 -18.33 32.56
CA ALA A 174 0.33 -19.28 32.27
C ALA A 174 1.75 -18.67 32.46
N GLY A 175 1.86 -17.41 32.88
CA GLY A 175 3.13 -16.70 33.05
C GLY A 175 3.84 -16.33 31.74
N LYS A 176 3.13 -16.37 30.59
CA LYS A 176 3.69 -16.20 29.24
C LYS A 176 3.02 -15.06 28.44
N PRO A 177 3.02 -13.80 28.95
CA PRO A 177 2.56 -12.67 28.14
C PRO A 177 3.45 -12.50 26.89
N LEU A 178 2.87 -12.05 25.77
CA LEU A 178 3.58 -11.93 24.50
C LEU A 178 4.55 -10.75 24.45
N SER A 179 4.19 -9.64 25.09
CA SER A 179 5.00 -8.41 25.15
C SER A 179 4.41 -7.44 26.17
N ILE A 180 5.02 -6.25 26.32
CA ILE A 180 4.50 -5.15 27.15
C ILE A 180 3.11 -4.65 26.72
N VAL A 181 2.68 -4.89 25.47
CA VAL A 181 1.33 -4.49 24.99
C VAL A 181 0.31 -5.62 25.06
N ASP A 182 0.66 -6.79 25.61
CA ASP A 182 -0.27 -7.91 25.73
C ASP A 182 -1.44 -7.55 26.67
N GLY A 183 -2.67 -7.59 26.14
CA GLY A 183 -3.89 -7.25 26.88
C GLY A 183 -4.21 -5.75 26.90
N VAL A 184 -3.42 -4.91 26.25
CA VAL A 184 -3.65 -3.46 26.20
C VAL A 184 -4.71 -3.12 25.15
N PRO A 185 -5.75 -2.32 25.48
CA PRO A 185 -6.77 -1.92 24.53
C PRO A 185 -6.27 -0.87 23.52
N ILE A 186 -6.53 -1.08 22.23
CA ILE A 186 -6.17 -0.17 21.14
C ILE A 186 -7.37 0.04 20.23
N VAL A 187 -7.66 1.30 19.86
CA VAL A 187 -8.63 1.62 18.80
C VAL A 187 -7.92 1.92 17.48
N VAL A 188 -8.54 1.51 16.37
CA VAL A 188 -7.95 1.69 15.03
C VAL A 188 -8.89 2.53 14.18
N LYS A 189 -8.37 3.51 13.44
CA LYS A 189 -9.17 4.35 12.55
C LYS A 189 -9.92 3.55 11.49
N ASP A 190 -11.11 4.03 11.12
CA ASP A 190 -12.03 3.27 10.26
C ASP A 190 -11.52 2.98 8.83
N GLU A 191 -10.52 3.71 8.35
CA GLU A 191 -9.91 3.49 7.03
C GLU A 191 -8.85 2.37 6.99
N ILE A 192 -8.51 1.80 8.14
CA ILE A 192 -7.54 0.70 8.28
C ILE A 192 -8.29 -0.61 8.46
N ASP A 193 -7.89 -1.64 7.70
CA ASP A 193 -8.49 -2.96 7.77
C ASP A 193 -8.23 -3.63 9.13
N VAL A 194 -9.31 -4.07 9.77
CA VAL A 194 -9.28 -4.93 10.96
C VAL A 194 -10.12 -6.16 10.64
N GLN A 195 -9.53 -7.34 10.74
CA GLN A 195 -10.18 -8.59 10.38
C GLN A 195 -11.53 -8.73 11.12
N GLY A 196 -12.59 -8.99 10.36
CA GLY A 196 -13.95 -9.18 10.88
C GLY A 196 -14.77 -7.90 11.06
N TYR A 197 -14.17 -6.72 10.87
CA TYR A 197 -14.85 -5.41 10.86
C TYR A 197 -14.97 -4.86 9.45
N ASP A 198 -16.01 -4.06 9.21
CA ASP A 198 -16.12 -3.30 7.97
C ASP A 198 -15.12 -2.12 8.00
N THR A 199 -14.51 -1.84 6.86
CA THR A 199 -13.66 -0.64 6.64
C THR A 199 -14.49 0.38 5.88
N GLY A 200 -15.23 1.21 6.63
CA GLY A 200 -16.23 2.14 6.10
C GLY A 200 -15.65 3.47 5.65
N VAL A 201 -14.41 3.78 6.04
CA VAL A 201 -13.71 5.03 5.70
C VAL A 201 -14.52 6.28 6.14
N GLY A 202 -15.23 6.17 7.26
CA GLY A 202 -16.13 7.22 7.75
C GLY A 202 -17.44 7.36 6.97
N THR A 203 -17.74 6.46 6.04
CA THR A 203 -19.04 6.38 5.35
C THR A 203 -19.93 5.31 5.97
N ASN A 204 -21.20 5.27 5.59
CA ASN A 204 -22.14 4.21 5.99
C ASN A 204 -22.47 3.21 4.86
N PHE A 205 -21.71 3.25 3.76
CA PHE A 205 -21.97 2.47 2.54
C PHE A 205 -20.74 1.76 1.99
N ILE A 206 -19.53 2.32 2.10
CA ILE A 206 -18.29 1.65 1.64
C ILE A 206 -18.10 0.37 2.48
N ASN A 207 -17.88 -0.75 1.80
CA ASN A 207 -17.67 -2.08 2.41
C ASN A 207 -18.73 -2.52 3.43
N LYS A 208 -19.90 -1.89 3.47
CA LYS A 208 -20.95 -2.23 4.44
C LYS A 208 -21.39 -3.68 4.29
N GLY A 209 -21.30 -4.45 5.36
CA GLY A 209 -21.62 -5.88 5.38
C GLY A 209 -20.59 -6.77 4.67
N ASN A 210 -19.44 -6.21 4.27
CA ASN A 210 -18.30 -6.91 3.68
C ASN A 210 -17.07 -6.69 4.57
N PRO A 211 -16.99 -7.35 5.74
CA PRO A 211 -15.88 -7.16 6.65
C PRO A 211 -14.54 -7.56 6.05
N ALA A 212 -13.48 -6.89 6.47
CA ALA A 212 -12.11 -7.19 6.07
C ALA A 212 -11.77 -8.65 6.40
N LYS A 213 -11.15 -9.34 5.44
CA LYS A 213 -10.82 -10.77 5.55
C LYS A 213 -9.53 -11.00 6.32
N GLU A 214 -8.65 -10.01 6.32
CA GLU A 214 -7.32 -10.02 6.90
C GLU A 214 -7.11 -8.66 7.58
N ASP A 215 -6.26 -8.62 8.60
CA ASP A 215 -5.83 -7.38 9.22
C ASP A 215 -4.90 -6.61 8.28
N ALA A 216 -4.91 -5.28 8.38
CA ALA A 216 -3.82 -4.47 7.86
C ALA A 216 -2.49 -4.87 8.50
N HIS A 217 -1.37 -4.64 7.81
CA HIS A 217 -0.05 -5.11 8.28
C HIS A 217 0.26 -4.64 9.70
N LEU A 218 0.06 -3.34 9.98
CA LEU A 218 0.27 -2.78 11.31
C LEU A 218 -0.66 -3.41 12.37
N VAL A 219 -1.90 -3.76 12.01
CA VAL A 219 -2.87 -4.36 12.94
C VAL A 219 -2.47 -5.80 13.25
N ALA A 220 -1.97 -6.54 12.25
CA ALA A 220 -1.43 -7.87 12.44
C ALA A 220 -0.22 -7.86 13.39
N LEU A 221 0.68 -6.87 13.27
CA LEU A 221 1.81 -6.69 14.19
C LEU A 221 1.36 -6.41 15.62
N LEU A 222 0.39 -5.51 15.81
CA LEU A 222 -0.18 -5.20 17.13
C LEU A 222 -0.83 -6.46 17.77
N ARG A 223 -1.61 -7.22 17.01
CA ARG A 223 -2.21 -8.48 17.48
C ARG A 223 -1.17 -9.54 17.80
N ALA A 224 -0.09 -9.64 17.01
CA ALA A 224 1.01 -10.57 17.27
C ALA A 224 1.74 -10.28 18.59
N HIS A 225 1.76 -9.02 19.02
CA HIS A 225 2.29 -8.59 20.32
C HIS A 225 1.26 -8.70 21.47
N GLY A 226 0.04 -9.14 21.18
CA GLY A 226 -1.01 -9.42 22.17
C GLY A 226 -1.98 -8.27 22.44
N ALA A 227 -1.92 -7.17 21.68
CA ALA A 227 -2.83 -6.05 21.86
C ALA A 227 -4.30 -6.45 21.58
N ILE A 228 -5.23 -5.83 22.30
CA ILE A 228 -6.67 -6.01 22.13
C ILE A 228 -7.20 -4.89 21.25
N ILE A 229 -7.61 -5.20 20.02
CA ILE A 229 -8.23 -4.23 19.13
C ILE A 229 -9.69 -4.08 19.52
N ILE A 230 -10.07 -2.89 20.02
CA ILE A 230 -11.39 -2.66 20.64
C ILE A 230 -12.47 -2.31 19.62
N GLY A 231 -12.08 -1.81 18.44
CA GLY A 231 -12.99 -1.47 17.35
C GLY A 231 -12.45 -0.40 16.42
N LYS A 232 -13.34 0.12 15.57
CA LYS A 232 -13.06 1.18 14.61
C LYS A 232 -13.44 2.55 15.17
N SER A 233 -12.50 3.49 15.18
CA SER A 233 -12.77 4.86 15.63
C SER A 233 -13.59 5.63 14.59
N THR A 234 -14.36 6.63 15.04
CA THR A 234 -14.94 7.61 14.11
C THR A 234 -13.85 8.40 13.40
N MET A 235 -14.16 8.87 12.20
CA MET A 235 -13.27 9.70 11.40
C MET A 235 -14.09 10.68 10.54
N HIS A 236 -13.46 11.73 10.03
CA HIS A 236 -14.07 12.57 8.99
C HIS A 236 -14.28 11.72 7.73
N GLU A 237 -15.39 11.92 7.01
CA GLU A 237 -15.72 11.09 5.84
C GLU A 237 -14.60 11.14 4.81
N ILE A 238 -14.13 9.96 4.36
CA ILE A 238 -12.99 9.76 3.44
C ILE A 238 -11.71 10.52 3.80
N GLY A 239 -11.55 10.93 5.06
CA GLY A 239 -10.41 11.70 5.52
C GLY A 239 -10.36 13.15 5.01
N LEU A 240 -11.36 13.61 4.26
CA LEU A 240 -11.40 14.91 3.60
C LEU A 240 -12.06 15.96 4.53
N GLY A 241 -11.31 16.36 5.55
CA GLY A 241 -11.70 17.40 6.52
C GLY A 241 -10.99 17.28 7.87
N VAL A 242 -10.80 18.43 8.53
CA VAL A 242 -9.94 18.56 9.74
C VAL A 242 -10.69 18.88 11.04
N THR A 243 -12.02 18.83 11.03
CA THR A 243 -12.87 19.05 12.21
C THR A 243 -13.52 17.77 12.75
N ASN A 244 -13.48 16.69 11.98
CA ASN A 244 -14.20 15.43 12.25
C ASN A 244 -15.73 15.54 12.38
N PHE A 245 -16.35 16.55 11.78
CA PHE A 245 -17.80 16.60 11.61
C PHE A 245 -18.22 15.54 10.59
N ASN A 246 -18.95 14.53 11.03
CA ASN A 246 -19.36 13.43 10.17
C ASN A 246 -20.84 13.10 10.37
N PRO A 247 -21.71 13.55 9.46
CA PRO A 247 -23.14 13.22 9.46
C PRO A 247 -23.46 11.77 9.10
N SER A 248 -22.58 11.10 8.33
CA SER A 248 -22.78 9.74 7.83
C SER A 248 -22.60 8.69 8.93
N THR A 249 -21.73 8.97 9.92
CA THR A 249 -21.45 8.09 11.07
C THR A 249 -21.75 8.79 12.39
N LYS A 250 -20.74 9.32 13.08
CA LYS A 250 -20.85 10.06 14.34
C LYS A 250 -19.81 11.18 14.37
N THR A 251 -20.15 12.30 15.03
CA THR A 251 -19.21 13.39 15.30
C THR A 251 -18.66 13.25 16.73
N PRO A 252 -17.37 12.88 16.91
CA PRO A 252 -16.76 12.74 18.23
C PRO A 252 -16.57 14.09 18.93
N ARG A 253 -16.58 14.09 20.26
CA ARG A 253 -16.50 15.30 21.10
C ARG A 253 -15.15 15.44 21.77
N ASN A 254 -14.66 16.68 21.84
CA ASN A 254 -13.38 16.96 22.46
C ASN A 254 -13.42 16.65 23.97
N PRO A 255 -12.51 15.83 24.52
CA PRO A 255 -12.51 15.45 25.93
C PRO A 255 -12.34 16.63 26.89
N TYR A 256 -11.63 17.69 26.47
CA TYR A 256 -11.44 18.89 27.27
C TYR A 256 -12.63 19.84 27.18
N GLN A 257 -13.31 19.87 26.02
CA GLN A 257 -14.38 20.81 25.73
C GLN A 257 -15.49 20.17 24.86
N PRO A 258 -16.53 19.54 25.43
CA PRO A 258 -17.49 18.67 24.71
C PRO A 258 -18.30 19.28 23.56
N LEU A 259 -18.34 20.62 23.49
CA LEU A 259 -19.01 21.37 22.43
C LEU A 259 -18.07 21.78 21.29
N HIS A 260 -16.81 21.33 21.33
CA HIS A 260 -15.80 21.64 20.32
C HIS A 260 -15.32 20.41 19.58
N SER A 261 -14.76 20.67 18.39
CA SER A 261 -14.14 19.67 17.54
C SER A 261 -12.98 18.93 18.23
N THR A 262 -12.86 17.64 17.93
CA THR A 262 -11.71 16.81 18.31
C THR A 262 -10.51 16.98 17.39
N GLY A 263 -10.68 17.69 16.27
CA GLY A 263 -9.72 17.70 15.18
C GLY A 263 -9.91 16.46 14.30
N GLY A 264 -9.54 16.57 13.03
CA GLY A 264 -9.77 15.54 12.04
C GLY A 264 -8.53 15.28 11.18
N SER A 265 -8.52 14.20 10.41
CA SER A 265 -9.64 13.25 10.24
C SER A 265 -9.65 12.08 11.23
N SER A 266 -8.69 11.97 12.17
CA SER A 266 -8.67 10.89 13.18
C SER A 266 -9.29 11.32 14.52
N GLY A 267 -10.39 12.08 14.49
CA GLY A 267 -10.97 12.68 15.70
C GLY A 267 -11.51 11.68 16.71
N GLY A 268 -12.03 10.53 16.25
CA GLY A 268 -12.46 9.46 17.15
C GLY A 268 -11.30 8.80 17.89
N SER A 269 -10.17 8.64 17.21
CA SER A 269 -8.92 8.15 17.82
C SER A 269 -8.40 9.13 18.87
N GLY A 270 -8.40 10.44 18.55
CA GLY A 270 -8.04 11.49 19.51
C GLY A 270 -8.93 11.54 20.73
N ALA A 271 -10.26 11.46 20.53
CA ALA A 271 -11.23 11.45 21.62
C ALA A 271 -11.11 10.20 22.51
N ALA A 272 -10.89 9.02 21.93
CA ALA A 272 -10.75 7.78 22.69
C ALA A 272 -9.56 7.85 23.66
N VAL A 273 -8.41 8.29 23.17
CA VAL A 273 -7.20 8.41 24.01
C VAL A 273 -7.32 9.57 24.99
N GLY A 274 -7.74 10.75 24.51
CA GLY A 274 -7.87 11.94 25.34
C GLY A 274 -8.90 11.81 26.47
N ALA A 275 -9.95 10.98 26.30
CA ALA A 275 -10.92 10.69 27.36
C ALA A 275 -10.48 9.56 28.32
N GLY A 276 -9.38 8.87 28.01
CA GLY A 276 -8.86 7.74 28.79
C GLY A 276 -9.52 6.38 28.48
N LEU A 277 -10.19 6.23 27.34
CA LEU A 277 -10.85 4.97 26.91
C LEU A 277 -9.87 3.88 26.55
N CYS A 278 -8.75 4.28 25.98
CA CYS A 278 -7.63 3.41 25.69
C CYS A 278 -6.36 4.26 25.73
N PRO A 279 -5.19 3.68 26.07
CA PRO A 279 -3.93 4.41 26.07
C PRO A 279 -3.45 4.74 24.65
N ILE A 280 -3.89 3.98 23.65
CA ILE A 280 -3.35 4.01 22.29
C ILE A 280 -4.47 3.97 21.26
N ALA A 281 -4.29 4.74 20.20
CA ALA A 281 -5.03 4.63 18.96
C ALA A 281 -4.07 4.64 17.76
N ILE A 282 -4.54 4.11 16.63
CA ILE A 282 -3.88 4.26 15.32
C ILE A 282 -4.73 5.16 14.43
N GLY A 283 -4.13 6.23 13.91
CA GLY A 283 -4.71 7.10 12.89
C GLY A 283 -3.94 7.04 11.57
N CYS A 284 -4.40 7.78 10.58
CA CYS A 284 -3.66 8.06 9.34
C CYS A 284 -3.59 9.56 9.10
N ASP A 285 -2.43 10.04 8.66
CA ASP A 285 -2.07 11.44 8.52
C ASP A 285 -1.75 11.77 7.05
N GLY A 286 -2.72 12.35 6.33
CA GLY A 286 -2.54 12.86 4.96
C GLY A 286 -2.38 14.37 4.87
N GLY A 287 -2.78 15.11 5.91
CA GLY A 287 -2.73 16.57 5.99
C GLY A 287 -2.72 17.07 7.43
N GLY A 288 -2.16 16.29 8.36
CA GLY A 288 -2.21 16.53 9.80
C GLY A 288 -3.17 15.65 10.57
N SER A 289 -3.81 14.66 9.94
CA SER A 289 -4.92 13.92 10.53
C SER A 289 -4.58 13.05 11.75
N VAL A 290 -3.31 12.86 12.10
CA VAL A 290 -2.87 12.32 13.41
C VAL A 290 -2.49 13.46 14.36
N ARG A 291 -1.73 14.43 13.86
CA ARG A 291 -1.15 15.53 14.65
C ARG A 291 -2.17 16.56 15.13
N ILE A 292 -3.14 16.93 14.30
CA ILE A 292 -4.24 17.86 14.62
C ILE A 292 -5.10 17.32 15.78
N PRO A 293 -5.69 16.10 15.69
CA PRO A 293 -6.45 15.58 16.80
C PRO A 293 -5.60 15.29 18.03
N ALA A 294 -4.31 14.98 17.86
CA ALA A 294 -3.39 14.87 18.99
C ALA A 294 -3.27 16.19 19.76
N SER A 295 -3.09 17.31 19.06
CA SER A 295 -3.08 18.63 19.69
C SER A 295 -4.43 18.98 20.31
N TYR A 296 -5.54 18.83 19.60
CA TYR A 296 -6.86 19.26 20.08
C TYR A 296 -7.34 18.45 21.28
N CYS A 297 -7.04 17.16 21.33
CA CYS A 297 -7.44 16.27 22.42
C CYS A 297 -6.38 16.15 23.52
N GLY A 298 -5.27 16.91 23.42
CA GLY A 298 -4.17 16.86 24.37
C GLY A 298 -3.63 15.45 24.50
N ILE A 299 -3.00 14.92 23.47
CA ILE A 299 -2.30 13.63 23.48
C ILE A 299 -1.10 13.74 22.54
N TYR A 300 -0.30 12.69 22.45
CA TYR A 300 0.86 12.66 21.57
C TYR A 300 0.50 11.98 20.25
N GLY A 301 1.08 12.46 19.15
CA GLY A 301 0.82 11.91 17.82
C GLY A 301 2.05 11.98 16.95
N LEU A 302 2.37 10.88 16.27
CA LEU A 302 3.49 10.78 15.34
C LEU A 302 2.97 10.53 13.93
N LYS A 303 3.38 11.37 12.99
CA LYS A 303 3.35 11.12 11.55
C LYS A 303 4.73 10.59 11.15
N PRO A 304 4.92 9.28 10.94
CA PRO A 304 6.21 8.71 10.57
C PRO A 304 6.65 9.18 9.17
N THR A 305 7.91 8.96 8.81
CA THR A 305 8.39 9.17 7.44
C THR A 305 7.52 8.36 6.48
N HIS A 306 7.22 8.91 5.31
CA HIS A 306 6.44 8.19 4.31
C HIS A 306 7.14 6.88 3.91
N GLY A 307 6.44 5.75 4.06
CA GLY A 307 7.01 4.40 3.85
C GLY A 307 7.62 3.76 5.11
N ARG A 308 7.76 4.47 6.24
CA ARG A 308 8.25 3.89 7.51
C ARG A 308 7.31 2.82 8.08
N VAL A 309 6.01 3.02 7.91
CA VAL A 309 4.94 2.09 8.28
C VAL A 309 4.27 1.63 6.99
N SER A 310 4.12 0.31 6.81
CA SER A 310 3.46 -0.28 5.64
C SER A 310 2.01 0.18 5.53
N ALA A 311 1.62 0.62 4.32
CA ALA A 311 0.24 1.04 4.02
C ALA A 311 -0.67 -0.13 3.64
N ARG A 312 -0.18 -1.38 3.70
CA ARG A 312 -0.95 -2.56 3.30
C ARG A 312 -2.14 -2.80 4.23
N GLY A 313 -3.33 -2.78 3.63
CA GLY A 313 -4.62 -2.87 4.34
C GLY A 313 -5.19 -1.51 4.74
N GLU A 314 -4.59 -0.41 4.33
CA GLU A 314 -5.23 0.91 4.35
C GLU A 314 -6.10 1.11 3.11
N TYR A 315 -7.21 1.83 3.26
CA TYR A 315 -8.00 2.25 2.11
C TYR A 315 -7.22 3.31 1.30
N PRO A 316 -6.93 3.09 0.01
CA PRO A 316 -5.96 3.91 -0.74
C PRO A 316 -6.58 5.23 -1.21
N LEU A 317 -6.79 6.17 -0.28
CA LEU A 317 -7.38 7.49 -0.53
C LEU A 317 -6.37 8.48 -1.12
N ALA A 318 -5.19 8.56 -0.52
CA ALA A 318 -4.17 9.55 -0.81
C ALA A 318 -2.75 8.94 -0.64
N PRO A 319 -2.42 7.92 -1.44
CA PRO A 319 -1.23 7.09 -1.25
C PRO A 319 0.10 7.86 -1.31
N THR A 320 0.14 9.08 -1.86
CA THR A 320 1.39 9.86 -1.98
C THR A 320 1.60 10.90 -0.87
N VAL A 321 0.68 11.02 0.10
CA VAL A 321 0.78 12.00 1.20
C VAL A 321 0.37 11.43 2.55
N ALA A 322 -0.43 10.36 2.56
CA ALA A 322 -0.94 9.71 3.76
C ALA A 322 0.08 8.73 4.36
N THR A 323 0.08 8.62 5.68
CA THR A 323 0.88 7.63 6.43
C THR A 323 0.18 7.31 7.74
N SER A 324 0.06 6.02 8.09
CA SER A 324 -0.44 5.60 9.41
C SER A 324 0.54 5.94 10.53
N GLY A 325 -0.01 6.32 11.68
CA GLY A 325 0.79 6.77 12.82
C GLY A 325 0.09 6.56 14.17
N PRO A 326 0.87 6.36 15.24
CA PRO A 326 0.32 6.17 16.58
C PRO A 326 -0.15 7.49 17.20
N MET A 327 -1.22 7.40 18.00
CA MET A 327 -1.76 8.45 18.86
C MET A 327 -1.85 7.90 20.27
N CYS A 328 -1.11 8.47 21.22
CA CYS A 328 -0.88 7.84 22.52
C CYS A 328 -1.02 8.81 23.69
N ALA A 329 -1.39 8.29 24.84
CA ALA A 329 -1.56 9.06 26.06
C ALA A 329 -0.24 9.56 26.66
N THR A 330 0.84 8.80 26.45
CA THR A 330 2.21 9.09 26.91
C THR A 330 3.22 8.92 25.76
N MET A 331 4.42 9.50 25.92
CA MET A 331 5.50 9.30 24.94
C MET A 331 6.10 7.89 24.99
N GLU A 332 6.10 7.24 26.15
CA GLU A 332 6.52 5.84 26.29
C GLU A 332 5.64 4.92 25.43
N ASP A 333 4.31 5.08 25.51
CA ASP A 333 3.36 4.35 24.68
C ASP A 333 3.58 4.59 23.18
N LEU A 334 3.86 5.85 22.80
CA LEU A 334 4.13 6.21 21.41
C LEU A 334 5.38 5.51 20.89
N ALA A 335 6.47 5.49 21.68
CA ALA A 335 7.72 4.83 21.32
C ALA A 335 7.55 3.30 21.20
N ILE A 336 6.81 2.68 22.14
CA ILE A 336 6.47 1.25 22.10
C ILE A 336 5.73 0.91 20.80
N ILE A 337 4.70 1.70 20.46
CA ILE A 337 3.88 1.40 19.29
C ILE A 337 4.63 1.68 18.00
N TYR A 338 5.41 2.75 17.92
CA TYR A 338 6.32 2.98 16.81
C TYR A 338 7.28 1.79 16.62
N ALA A 339 7.91 1.31 17.69
CA ALA A 339 8.81 0.14 17.63
C ALA A 339 8.12 -1.13 17.10
N ILE A 340 6.81 -1.29 17.32
CA ILE A 340 6.04 -2.45 16.84
C ILE A 340 5.61 -2.31 15.38
N ILE A 341 5.15 -1.13 14.96
CA ILE A 341 4.50 -0.95 13.64
C ILE A 341 5.45 -0.46 12.54
N ALA A 342 6.60 0.11 12.92
CA ALA A 342 7.62 0.54 11.98
C ALA A 342 8.45 -0.64 11.47
N GLY A 343 8.87 -0.57 10.21
CA GLY A 343 9.75 -1.59 9.62
C GLY A 343 9.33 -1.98 8.21
N GLN A 344 10.19 -2.77 7.58
CA GLN A 344 10.00 -3.23 6.21
C GLN A 344 8.88 -4.28 6.15
N ASP A 345 7.99 -4.13 5.18
CA ASP A 345 7.03 -5.16 4.75
C ASP A 345 7.41 -5.61 3.34
N GLU A 346 7.79 -6.87 3.19
CA GLU A 346 8.16 -7.44 1.89
C GLU A 346 7.05 -7.26 0.85
N GLN A 347 5.79 -7.14 1.26
CA GLN A 347 4.65 -6.98 0.34
C GLN A 347 4.31 -5.51 0.02
N ASP A 348 4.92 -4.54 0.72
CA ASP A 348 4.76 -3.12 0.44
C ASP A 348 6.06 -2.52 -0.11
N PHE A 349 6.07 -2.27 -1.43
CA PHE A 349 7.23 -1.73 -2.14
C PHE A 349 7.77 -0.44 -1.52
N ASN A 350 6.88 0.43 -1.03
CA ASN A 350 7.25 1.74 -0.48
C ASN A 350 7.97 1.63 0.87
N SER A 351 7.83 0.49 1.56
CA SER A 351 8.48 0.26 2.84
C SER A 351 9.88 -0.36 2.72
N ARG A 352 10.25 -0.88 1.55
CA ARG A 352 11.48 -1.70 1.40
C ARG A 352 12.78 -0.91 1.48
N SER A 353 12.75 0.38 1.14
CA SER A 353 13.96 1.22 1.05
C SER A 353 14.28 2.00 2.34
N GLN A 354 13.64 1.66 3.46
CA GLN A 354 13.87 2.34 4.74
C GLN A 354 15.12 1.78 5.47
N PRO A 355 15.85 2.61 6.24
CA PRO A 355 16.91 2.14 7.13
C PRO A 355 16.33 1.37 8.33
N PRO A 356 17.15 0.63 9.08
CA PRO A 356 16.71 -0.05 10.31
C PRO A 356 15.98 0.89 11.29
N VAL A 357 14.99 0.36 12.00
CA VAL A 357 14.24 1.11 13.01
C VAL A 357 15.10 1.27 14.27
N ALA A 358 15.27 2.50 14.72
CA ALA A 358 16.04 2.85 15.91
C ALA A 358 15.22 3.73 16.86
N LEU A 359 15.44 3.56 18.16
CA LEU A 359 14.80 4.31 19.24
C LEU A 359 15.88 5.03 20.08
N PRO A 360 15.56 6.16 20.73
CA PRO A 360 16.50 6.87 21.58
C PRO A 360 16.81 6.12 22.88
N THR A 361 18.01 6.34 23.43
CA THR A 361 18.38 5.96 24.79
C THR A 361 18.50 7.21 25.68
N PRO A 362 18.18 7.13 27.00
CA PRO A 362 17.80 5.92 27.74
C PRO A 362 16.42 5.36 27.35
N LEU A 363 16.31 4.04 27.50
CA LEU A 363 15.21 3.14 27.11
C LEU A 363 13.88 3.36 27.84
N ALA A 364 13.86 4.29 28.79
CA ALA A 364 12.74 4.70 29.62
C ALA A 364 12.99 6.16 30.05
N PRO A 365 11.99 6.89 30.57
CA PRO A 365 12.22 8.16 31.27
C PRO A 365 13.01 7.91 32.56
N SER A 366 14.32 7.65 32.42
CA SER A 366 15.29 7.75 33.49
C SER A 366 15.39 9.22 33.91
N LEU A 367 15.55 9.46 35.22
CA LEU A 367 15.79 10.75 35.88
C LEU A 367 17.15 11.38 35.49
N ALA A 368 17.56 11.30 34.22
CA ALA A 368 18.84 11.77 33.72
C ALA A 368 18.89 13.32 33.59
N PRO A 369 20.08 13.95 33.68
CA PRO A 369 20.29 15.34 34.14
C PRO A 369 19.95 16.44 33.11
N LYS A 370 20.18 17.71 33.49
CA LYS A 370 20.25 18.89 32.61
C LYS A 370 21.11 18.61 31.36
N GLY A 371 20.74 19.18 30.21
CA GLY A 371 21.51 19.05 28.95
C GLY A 371 21.10 17.90 28.01
N GLN A 372 19.90 17.32 28.17
CA GLN A 372 19.44 16.19 27.33
C GLN A 372 19.32 16.49 25.83
N LEU A 373 19.29 17.77 25.45
CA LEU A 373 19.22 18.26 24.07
C LEU A 373 20.44 19.14 23.74
N GLN A 374 21.55 18.97 24.45
CA GLN A 374 22.73 19.82 24.31
C GLN A 374 23.20 19.89 22.85
N GLY A 375 23.20 21.10 22.29
CA GLY A 375 23.66 21.34 20.92
C GLY A 375 22.66 21.00 19.82
N LEU A 376 21.46 20.51 20.14
CA LEU A 376 20.38 20.30 19.18
C LEU A 376 19.93 21.63 18.60
N ARG A 377 19.92 21.77 17.27
CA ARG A 377 19.55 22.99 16.55
C ARG A 377 18.11 22.89 16.07
N ILE A 378 17.24 23.69 16.68
CA ILE A 378 15.82 23.78 16.38
C ILE A 378 15.57 24.99 15.48
N GLY A 379 15.27 24.74 14.21
CA GLY A 379 14.92 25.77 13.23
C GLY A 379 13.53 26.35 13.48
N ILE A 380 13.45 27.66 13.62
CA ILE A 380 12.19 28.40 13.78
C ILE A 380 12.04 29.44 12.66
N TYR A 381 10.96 29.33 11.89
CA TYR A 381 10.57 30.39 10.97
C TYR A 381 9.53 31.29 11.64
N ARG A 382 9.99 32.32 12.36
CA ARG A 382 9.13 33.13 13.26
C ARG A 382 7.86 33.67 12.60
N ARG A 383 7.95 34.20 11.37
CA ARG A 383 6.77 34.70 10.64
C ARG A 383 5.70 33.64 10.42
N TRP A 384 6.12 32.41 10.14
CA TRP A 384 5.21 31.28 10.00
C TRP A 384 4.71 30.83 11.38
N PHE A 385 5.61 30.71 12.36
CA PHE A 385 5.29 30.30 13.74
C PHE A 385 4.25 31.21 14.41
N ASP A 386 4.32 32.52 14.16
CA ASP A 386 3.47 33.54 14.76
C ASP A 386 2.15 33.76 13.98
N ASP A 387 1.94 33.10 12.84
CA ASP A 387 0.69 33.18 12.05
C ASP A 387 -0.42 32.33 12.68
N VAL A 388 -0.75 32.63 13.93
CA VAL A 388 -1.81 31.98 14.69
C VAL A 388 -3.03 32.89 14.75
N THR A 389 -4.23 32.31 14.79
CA THR A 389 -5.46 33.09 14.98
C THR A 389 -5.58 33.62 16.41
N HIS A 390 -4.84 33.04 17.35
CA HIS A 390 -4.80 33.47 18.75
C HIS A 390 -3.36 33.49 19.29
N PRO A 391 -2.84 34.64 19.78
CA PRO A 391 -1.45 34.77 20.23
C PRO A 391 -1.03 33.78 21.31
N GLU A 392 -1.95 33.38 22.20
CA GLU A 392 -1.66 32.42 23.28
C GLU A 392 -1.13 31.06 22.79
N ILE A 393 -1.50 30.65 21.56
CA ILE A 393 -0.99 29.43 20.94
C ILE A 393 0.53 29.53 20.76
N ALA A 394 1.00 30.59 20.10
CA ALA A 394 2.41 30.84 19.89
C ALA A 394 3.13 31.08 21.22
N GLN A 395 2.56 31.89 22.12
CA GLN A 395 3.13 32.15 23.45
C GLN A 395 3.32 30.87 24.28
N THR A 396 2.37 29.94 24.23
CA THR A 396 2.49 28.65 24.94
C THR A 396 3.63 27.81 24.36
N CYS A 397 3.76 27.77 23.04
CA CYS A 397 4.86 27.07 22.38
C CYS A 397 6.22 27.73 22.66
N TYR A 398 6.29 29.07 22.69
CA TYR A 398 7.51 29.79 23.07
C TYR A 398 7.95 29.47 24.50
N ARG A 399 7.03 29.38 25.47
CA ARG A 399 7.38 28.97 26.84
C ARG A 399 7.98 27.57 26.90
N MET A 400 7.42 26.62 26.13
CA MET A 400 8.01 25.28 26.01
C MET A 400 9.41 25.35 25.41
N LEU A 401 9.59 26.08 24.30
CA LEU A 401 10.89 26.28 23.65
C LEU A 401 11.92 26.92 24.57
N GLU A 402 11.53 27.92 25.35
CA GLU A 402 12.39 28.59 26.33
C GLU A 402 12.91 27.59 27.37
N ARG A 403 12.04 26.71 27.89
CA ARG A 403 12.45 25.63 28.82
C ARG A 403 13.38 24.62 28.14
N LEU A 404 13.12 24.22 26.89
CA LEU A 404 14.01 23.33 26.14
C LEU A 404 15.40 23.95 25.94
N CYS A 405 15.49 25.25 25.67
CA CYS A 405 16.76 25.94 25.50
C CYS A 405 17.49 26.10 26.84
N LYS A 406 16.81 26.66 27.84
CA LYS A 406 17.40 27.03 29.15
C LYS A 406 17.75 25.83 30.01
N ASP A 407 16.88 24.82 30.06
CA ASP A 407 17.00 23.70 30.99
C ASP A 407 17.66 22.46 30.33
N HIS A 408 17.55 22.34 28.99
CA HIS A 408 17.99 21.14 28.26
C HIS A 408 19.06 21.39 27.18
N GLY A 409 19.47 22.65 26.94
CA GLY A 409 20.64 22.96 26.10
C GLY A 409 20.38 22.96 24.58
N ALA A 410 19.12 22.97 24.15
CA ALA A 410 18.76 23.17 22.75
C ALA A 410 19.07 24.61 22.28
N VAL A 411 19.32 24.78 20.99
CA VAL A 411 19.62 26.07 20.37
C VAL A 411 18.57 26.38 19.31
N LEU A 412 17.90 27.53 19.43
CA LEU A 412 17.00 28.03 18.39
C LEU A 412 17.80 28.70 17.28
N VAL A 413 17.47 28.35 16.03
CA VAL A 413 18.08 28.91 14.82
C VAL A 413 16.98 29.53 13.97
N ASP A 414 17.10 30.81 13.66
CA ASP A 414 16.16 31.47 12.76
C ASP A 414 16.35 30.97 11.33
N ILE A 415 15.27 30.52 10.70
CA ILE A 415 15.26 30.01 9.33
C ILE A 415 14.16 30.68 8.52
N GLU A 416 14.30 30.66 7.19
CA GLU A 416 13.23 31.05 6.27
C GLU A 416 12.92 29.90 5.32
N ILE A 417 11.64 29.56 5.20
CA ILE A 417 11.17 28.51 4.30
C ILE A 417 10.44 29.18 3.13
N PRO A 418 11.01 29.14 1.91
CA PRO A 418 10.39 29.76 0.74
C PRO A 418 9.17 28.96 0.27
N GLU A 419 8.29 29.62 -0.48
CA GLU A 419 7.18 28.98 -1.22
C GLU A 419 6.21 28.12 -0.36
N LEU A 420 6.06 28.43 0.93
CA LEU A 420 5.12 27.72 1.82
C LEU A 420 3.68 27.74 1.30
N PHE A 421 3.25 28.85 0.70
CA PHE A 421 1.91 28.96 0.13
C PHE A 421 1.73 27.99 -1.04
N GLU A 422 2.65 27.99 -2.00
CA GLU A 422 2.65 27.10 -3.16
C GLU A 422 2.75 25.64 -2.74
N ASN A 423 3.57 25.31 -1.73
CA ASN A 423 3.66 23.97 -1.16
C ASN A 423 2.32 23.50 -0.59
N GLY A 424 1.66 24.34 0.21
CA GLY A 424 0.31 24.04 0.73
C GLY A 424 -0.72 23.83 -0.38
N LYS A 425 -0.67 24.61 -1.47
CA LYS A 425 -1.58 24.41 -2.62
C LYS A 425 -1.23 23.14 -3.41
N ALA A 426 0.04 22.84 -3.60
CA ALA A 426 0.49 21.62 -4.27
C ALA A 426 0.08 20.35 -3.50
N HIS A 427 0.15 20.41 -2.17
CA HIS A 427 -0.43 19.38 -1.28
C HIS A 427 -1.93 19.20 -1.52
N ASN A 428 -2.71 20.28 -1.44
CA ASN A 428 -4.16 20.25 -1.65
C ASN A 428 -4.56 19.69 -3.03
N ILE A 429 -3.88 20.13 -4.10
CA ILE A 429 -4.09 19.61 -5.45
C ILE A 429 -3.84 18.10 -5.49
N THR A 430 -2.76 17.64 -4.87
CA THR A 430 -2.38 16.22 -4.86
C THR A 430 -3.40 15.37 -4.12
N ILE A 431 -3.71 15.72 -2.87
CA ILE A 431 -4.62 14.93 -2.03
C ILE A 431 -6.04 14.90 -2.61
N CYS A 432 -6.54 16.04 -3.09
CA CYS A 432 -7.88 16.12 -3.68
C CYS A 432 -7.96 15.36 -5.01
N ALA A 433 -6.93 15.42 -5.87
CA ALA A 433 -6.91 14.67 -7.12
C ALA A 433 -6.91 13.15 -6.90
N GLU A 434 -6.13 12.66 -5.93
CA GLU A 434 -6.06 11.24 -5.59
C GLU A 434 -7.39 10.74 -4.99
N MET A 435 -7.97 11.49 -4.05
CA MET A 435 -9.27 11.16 -3.46
C MET A 435 -10.40 11.22 -4.49
N LEU A 436 -10.41 12.23 -5.37
CA LEU A 436 -11.38 12.33 -6.45
C LEU A 436 -11.29 11.09 -7.35
N SER A 437 -10.08 10.72 -7.80
CA SER A 437 -9.86 9.52 -8.61
C SER A 437 -10.36 8.26 -7.93
N LYS A 438 -10.25 8.16 -6.59
CA LYS A 438 -10.71 7.00 -5.83
C LYS A 438 -12.23 6.97 -5.63
N MET A 439 -12.88 8.12 -5.58
CA MET A 439 -14.30 8.25 -5.20
C MET A 439 -15.28 8.49 -6.34
N GLN A 440 -14.82 8.51 -7.61
CA GLN A 440 -15.66 8.80 -8.78
C GLN A 440 -16.97 8.00 -8.83
N THR A 441 -16.95 6.70 -8.50
CA THR A 441 -18.12 5.82 -8.61
C THR A 441 -19.17 6.05 -7.53
N ASP A 442 -18.74 6.47 -6.33
CA ASP A 442 -19.60 6.57 -5.15
C ASP A 442 -19.87 8.02 -4.71
N ARG A 443 -19.36 9.00 -5.46
CA ARG A 443 -19.45 10.43 -5.15
C ARG A 443 -20.83 10.90 -4.73
N ASN A 444 -21.89 10.46 -5.43
CA ASN A 444 -23.26 10.89 -5.15
C ASN A 444 -23.81 10.41 -3.79
N LYS A 445 -23.15 9.43 -3.15
CA LYS A 445 -23.54 8.88 -1.84
C LYS A 445 -22.80 9.56 -0.69
N LEU A 446 -21.76 10.33 -0.97
CA LEU A 446 -20.99 11.07 0.02
C LEU A 446 -21.82 12.22 0.60
N ASN A 447 -21.42 12.70 1.78
CA ASN A 447 -22.06 13.85 2.42
C ASN A 447 -21.81 15.13 1.61
N HIS A 448 -22.57 16.18 1.92
CA HIS A 448 -22.55 17.43 1.15
C HIS A 448 -21.21 18.16 1.22
N GLN A 449 -20.55 18.16 2.39
CA GLN A 449 -19.24 18.78 2.55
C GLN A 449 -18.20 18.09 1.65
N THR A 450 -18.09 16.76 1.74
CA THR A 450 -17.18 15.96 0.91
C THR A 450 -17.44 16.17 -0.58
N ARG A 451 -18.71 16.17 -0.98
CA ARG A 451 -19.11 16.39 -2.38
C ARG A 451 -18.72 17.76 -2.91
N LEU A 452 -18.91 18.81 -2.10
CA LEU A 452 -18.52 20.17 -2.45
C LEU A 452 -17.00 20.28 -2.62
N GLU A 453 -16.23 19.70 -1.69
CA GLU A 453 -14.76 19.71 -1.76
C GLU A 453 -14.24 18.93 -2.99
N LEU A 454 -14.82 17.76 -3.30
CA LEU A 454 -14.50 17.00 -4.51
C LEU A 454 -14.97 17.70 -5.80
N ALA A 455 -16.05 18.49 -5.77
CA ALA A 455 -16.50 19.26 -6.92
C ALA A 455 -15.50 20.36 -7.30
N MET A 456 -14.83 20.97 -6.32
CA MET A 456 -13.75 21.91 -6.63
C MET A 456 -12.58 21.22 -7.35
N ALA A 457 -12.30 19.96 -6.97
CA ALA A 457 -11.23 19.17 -7.58
C ALA A 457 -11.48 18.78 -9.04
N ASP A 458 -12.74 18.81 -9.53
CA ASP A 458 -13.05 18.54 -10.95
C ASP A 458 -12.40 19.55 -11.91
N SER A 459 -12.13 20.76 -11.43
CA SER A 459 -11.49 21.82 -12.22
C SER A 459 -9.97 21.66 -12.37
N LEU A 460 -9.38 20.73 -11.61
CA LEU A 460 -7.95 20.46 -11.64
C LEU A 460 -7.60 19.67 -12.89
N ARG A 461 -6.60 20.14 -13.62
CA ARG A 461 -6.10 19.49 -14.83
C ARG A 461 -4.90 18.62 -14.52
N VAL A 462 -4.58 17.71 -15.44
CA VAL A 462 -3.34 16.90 -15.38
C VAL A 462 -2.10 17.80 -15.26
N GLN A 463 -2.09 18.98 -15.92
CA GLN A 463 -0.99 19.93 -15.78
C GLN A 463 -0.86 20.50 -14.36
N ASP A 464 -1.97 20.67 -13.63
CA ASP A 464 -1.94 21.18 -12.26
C ASP A 464 -1.33 20.13 -11.31
N TYR A 465 -1.72 18.86 -11.46
CA TYR A 465 -1.12 17.76 -10.71
C TYR A 465 0.36 17.58 -11.04
N TYR A 466 0.74 17.67 -12.32
CA TYR A 466 2.14 17.57 -12.76
C TYR A 466 2.99 18.68 -12.13
N ARG A 467 2.55 19.95 -12.19
CA ARG A 467 3.24 21.08 -11.57
C ARG A 467 3.31 20.97 -10.05
N ALA A 468 2.25 20.45 -9.41
CA ALA A 468 2.30 20.13 -7.98
C ALA A 468 3.46 19.14 -7.70
N GLN A 469 3.62 18.09 -8.49
CA GLN A 469 4.74 17.16 -8.29
C GLN A 469 6.12 17.78 -8.57
N GLN A 470 6.22 18.80 -9.44
CA GLN A 470 7.46 19.59 -9.59
C GLN A 470 7.74 20.46 -8.36
N GLN A 471 6.70 21.11 -7.80
CA GLN A 471 6.78 21.82 -6.51
C GLN A 471 7.23 20.88 -5.39
N ARG A 472 6.79 19.61 -5.42
CA ARG A 472 7.24 18.58 -4.46
C ARG A 472 8.75 18.38 -4.53
N THR A 473 9.30 18.15 -5.73
CA THR A 473 10.74 17.98 -5.93
C THR A 473 11.52 19.19 -5.42
N ARG A 474 11.07 20.40 -5.76
CA ARG A 474 11.70 21.64 -5.28
C ARG A 474 11.69 21.73 -3.75
N SER A 475 10.57 21.38 -3.12
CA SER A 475 10.42 21.41 -1.67
C SER A 475 11.29 20.34 -0.97
N ILE A 476 11.40 19.15 -1.56
CA ILE A 476 12.29 18.08 -1.07
C ILE A 476 13.75 18.56 -1.11
N ARG A 477 14.20 19.13 -2.23
CA ARG A 477 15.58 19.65 -2.37
C ARG A 477 15.88 20.77 -1.37
N PHE A 478 14.92 21.66 -1.15
CA PHE A 478 15.06 22.69 -0.11
C PHE A 478 15.24 22.07 1.28
N LEU A 479 14.42 21.07 1.64
CA LEU A 479 14.56 20.40 2.94
C LEU A 479 15.86 19.60 3.05
N GLU A 480 16.32 18.95 1.98
CA GLU A 480 17.64 18.30 1.94
C GLU A 480 18.76 19.31 2.25
N SER A 481 18.68 20.53 1.68
CA SER A 481 19.66 21.58 1.99
C SER A 481 19.58 22.07 3.44
N LEU A 482 18.37 22.16 4.00
CA LEU A 482 18.13 22.66 5.35
C LEU A 482 18.59 21.66 6.43
N PHE A 483 18.45 20.36 6.16
CA PHE A 483 18.89 19.26 7.02
C PHE A 483 20.29 18.71 6.65
N GLY A 484 21.01 19.32 5.72
CA GLY A 484 22.29 18.85 5.17
C GLY A 484 23.45 18.86 6.17
N HIS A 485 24.59 18.24 5.84
CA HIS A 485 25.75 18.18 6.74
C HIS A 485 26.71 19.36 6.57
N ARG A 486 27.30 19.81 7.69
CA ARG A 486 28.21 20.97 7.73
C ARG A 486 29.48 20.82 6.87
N ASN A 487 29.88 19.60 6.52
CA ASN A 487 31.16 19.29 5.87
C ASN A 487 31.02 18.80 4.41
N GLU A 488 29.83 18.84 3.81
CA GLU A 488 29.62 18.41 2.44
C GLU A 488 29.66 19.61 1.47
N ASP A 489 30.45 19.49 0.39
CA ASP A 489 30.56 20.48 -0.70
C ASP A 489 29.27 20.50 -1.53
N HIS A 490 28.26 21.19 -1.01
CA HIS A 490 26.99 21.33 -1.71
C HIS A 490 27.04 22.50 -2.72
N HIS A 491 27.63 22.27 -3.89
CA HIS A 491 27.61 23.24 -5.01
C HIS A 491 26.18 23.64 -5.48
N HIS A 492 25.14 22.91 -5.07
CA HIS A 492 23.72 23.18 -5.33
C HIS A 492 23.08 24.16 -4.34
N LEU A 493 23.74 24.49 -3.22
CA LEU A 493 23.25 25.48 -2.24
C LEU A 493 23.20 26.91 -2.80
N SER A 494 23.99 27.22 -3.84
CA SER A 494 24.02 28.57 -4.43
C SER A 494 22.68 28.99 -5.05
N GLN A 495 21.78 28.03 -5.32
CA GLN A 495 20.46 28.30 -5.91
C GLN A 495 19.42 28.78 -4.88
N TYR A 496 19.65 28.59 -3.58
CA TYR A 496 18.74 29.02 -2.51
C TYR A 496 19.44 30.05 -1.61
N PRO A 497 19.47 31.34 -2.01
CA PRO A 497 20.24 32.40 -1.35
C PRO A 497 19.77 32.77 0.08
N CYS A 498 18.76 32.08 0.63
CA CYS A 498 18.21 32.33 1.97
C CYS A 498 18.91 31.56 3.10
N LEU A 499 19.82 30.65 2.79
CA LEU A 499 20.65 29.96 3.79
C LEU A 499 22.00 30.70 3.86
N GLY A 500 22.24 31.45 4.95
CA GLY A 500 23.46 32.22 5.19
C GLY A 500 24.71 31.35 5.43
N GLY A 501 25.05 30.46 4.50
CA GLY A 501 26.15 29.50 4.63
C GLY A 501 25.83 28.33 5.59
N HIS A 502 26.88 27.62 6.03
CA HIS A 502 26.81 26.45 6.91
C HIS A 502 26.13 26.70 8.28
N ASP A 503 25.89 27.96 8.65
CA ASP A 503 25.18 28.37 9.87
C ASP A 503 23.66 28.28 9.79
N GLY A 504 23.08 28.01 8.61
CA GLY A 504 21.63 27.85 8.40
C GLY A 504 21.10 26.42 8.58
N VAL A 505 21.96 25.42 8.76
CA VAL A 505 21.56 24.01 8.93
C VAL A 505 20.89 23.79 10.29
N VAL A 506 19.82 23.00 10.32
CA VAL A 506 19.07 22.65 11.55
C VAL A 506 18.81 21.16 11.61
N ASP A 507 18.58 20.62 12.81
CA ASP A 507 18.26 19.19 13.01
C ASP A 507 16.75 18.93 12.86
N VAL A 508 15.94 19.89 13.31
CA VAL A 508 14.47 19.84 13.27
C VAL A 508 13.89 21.22 13.01
N ILE A 509 12.71 21.27 12.42
CA ILE A 509 11.90 22.49 12.27
C ILE A 509 10.81 22.47 13.34
N VAL A 510 10.58 23.59 14.02
CA VAL A 510 9.52 23.73 15.02
C VAL A 510 8.41 24.69 14.57
N THR A 511 7.17 24.30 14.86
CA THR A 511 5.97 25.13 14.70
C THR A 511 5.00 24.84 15.84
N PRO A 512 4.00 25.70 16.12
CA PRO A 512 2.79 25.21 16.76
C PRO A 512 2.22 24.04 15.95
N THR A 513 1.52 23.12 16.61
CA THR A 513 0.76 22.10 15.87
C THR A 513 -0.49 22.71 15.24
N ILE A 514 -1.10 23.72 15.84
CA ILE A 514 -2.38 24.25 15.36
C ILE A 514 -2.27 25.77 15.26
N ALA A 515 -2.93 26.37 14.27
CA ALA A 515 -2.99 27.83 14.14
C ALA A 515 -4.19 28.42 14.88
N ASN A 516 -5.24 27.63 15.01
CA ASN A 516 -6.54 27.99 15.59
C ASN A 516 -6.92 26.97 16.65
N LEU A 517 -7.64 27.43 17.66
CA LEU A 517 -8.19 26.57 18.69
C LEU A 517 -9.37 25.74 18.16
N PRO A 518 -9.73 24.64 18.82
CA PRO A 518 -10.78 23.75 18.35
C PRO A 518 -12.10 24.50 18.10
N PRO A 519 -12.63 24.51 16.86
CA PRO A 519 -13.84 25.25 16.55
C PRO A 519 -15.06 24.63 17.24
N LYS A 520 -16.05 25.48 17.54
CA LYS A 520 -17.30 25.05 18.15
C LYS A 520 -18.10 24.21 17.17
N ILE A 521 -18.73 23.16 17.68
CA ILE A 521 -19.60 22.29 16.89
C ILE A 521 -20.92 23.00 16.64
N ASN A 522 -21.19 23.35 15.39
CA ASN A 522 -22.45 23.90 14.94
C ASN A 522 -23.51 22.79 14.79
N ALA A 523 -24.76 23.05 15.21
CA ALA A 523 -25.84 22.07 15.08
C ALA A 523 -26.13 21.70 13.61
N GLY A 524 -26.01 22.67 12.70
CA GLY A 524 -26.08 22.45 11.25
C GLY A 524 -24.97 21.51 10.75
N ALA A 525 -23.77 21.64 11.30
CA ALA A 525 -22.61 20.83 10.92
C ALA A 525 -22.78 19.35 11.27
N VAL A 526 -23.38 19.05 12.43
CA VAL A 526 -23.64 17.65 12.86
C VAL A 526 -24.64 16.96 11.91
N SER A 527 -25.58 17.71 11.34
CA SER A 527 -26.65 17.13 10.52
C SER A 527 -26.32 17.00 9.02
N HIS A 528 -25.60 17.96 8.44
CA HIS A 528 -25.34 17.99 6.99
C HIS A 528 -23.87 18.27 6.62
N GLY A 529 -22.99 18.45 7.60
CA GLY A 529 -21.61 18.91 7.41
C GLY A 529 -21.50 20.44 7.40
N GLU A 530 -20.27 20.92 7.28
CA GLU A 530 -19.96 22.35 7.24
C GLU A 530 -18.85 22.63 6.23
N SER A 531 -19.05 23.61 5.36
CA SER A 531 -17.99 24.18 4.55
C SER A 531 -17.41 25.39 5.27
N ASN A 532 -16.20 25.25 5.80
CA ASN A 532 -15.43 26.32 6.44
C ASN A 532 -13.96 26.24 5.99
N TYR A 533 -13.69 26.77 4.80
CA TYR A 533 -12.38 26.63 4.17
C TYR A 533 -11.27 27.39 4.91
N LEU A 534 -11.56 28.58 5.44
CA LEU A 534 -10.61 29.34 6.25
C LEU A 534 -10.14 28.54 7.48
N ASN A 535 -11.07 27.95 8.22
CA ASN A 535 -10.74 27.09 9.36
C ASN A 535 -9.88 25.90 8.93
N ASN A 536 -10.21 25.26 7.81
CA ASN A 536 -9.44 24.11 7.32
C ASN A 536 -8.00 24.50 6.96
N VAL A 537 -7.83 25.59 6.20
CA VAL A 537 -6.51 26.10 5.79
C VAL A 537 -5.66 26.48 7.02
N LYS A 538 -6.22 27.23 7.97
CA LYS A 538 -5.50 27.61 9.20
C LYS A 538 -5.13 26.37 10.04
N THR A 539 -6.04 25.41 10.19
CA THR A 539 -5.75 24.18 10.97
C THR A 539 -4.62 23.36 10.33
N MET A 540 -4.55 23.31 8.99
CA MET A 540 -3.58 22.50 8.25
C MET A 540 -2.24 23.19 7.98
N GLN A 541 -2.11 24.50 8.21
CA GLN A 541 -1.01 25.30 7.66
C GLN A 541 0.38 24.79 8.03
N TYR A 542 0.55 24.21 9.21
CA TYR A 542 1.82 23.66 9.69
C TYR A 542 2.08 22.20 9.29
N MET A 543 1.09 21.52 8.69
CA MET A 543 1.11 20.07 8.45
C MET A 543 1.49 19.68 7.05
N MET A 544 1.01 20.47 6.08
CA MET A 544 1.01 20.13 4.67
C MET A 544 2.41 19.82 4.14
N MET A 545 3.42 20.62 4.54
CA MET A 545 4.80 20.41 4.12
C MET A 545 5.31 19.01 4.46
N ALA A 546 5.06 18.53 5.69
CA ALA A 546 5.52 17.21 6.14
C ALA A 546 4.80 16.06 5.43
N ASN A 547 3.50 16.22 5.12
CA ASN A 547 2.78 15.22 4.32
C ASN A 547 3.28 15.20 2.87
N PHE A 548 3.44 16.38 2.29
CA PHE A 548 3.77 16.54 0.90
C PHE A 548 5.20 16.11 0.55
N THR A 549 6.15 16.36 1.45
CA THR A 549 7.57 16.00 1.24
C THR A 549 7.95 14.67 1.88
N GLY A 550 7.08 14.09 2.71
CA GLY A 550 7.27 12.77 3.31
C GLY A 550 8.12 12.75 4.57
N ILE A 551 8.62 13.88 5.04
CA ILE A 551 9.35 13.97 6.31
C ILE A 551 8.47 13.59 7.52
N PRO A 552 9.05 13.06 8.60
CA PRO A 552 8.33 12.75 9.82
C PRO A 552 7.99 14.03 10.61
N GLY A 553 6.89 13.99 11.35
CA GLY A 553 6.47 15.06 12.25
C GLY A 553 5.82 14.52 13.51
N ILE A 554 6.14 15.09 14.67
CA ILE A 554 5.59 14.68 15.96
C ILE A 554 4.92 15.86 16.67
N THR A 555 3.79 15.60 17.31
CA THR A 555 3.08 16.54 18.17
C THR A 555 3.29 16.17 19.63
N ALA A 556 3.80 17.12 20.41
CA ALA A 556 3.85 17.05 21.87
C ALA A 556 2.91 18.08 22.49
N VAL A 557 2.44 17.82 23.71
CA VAL A 557 1.61 18.78 24.45
C VAL A 557 2.52 19.88 25.00
N ALA A 558 2.30 21.13 24.58
CA ALA A 558 3.07 22.28 25.03
C ALA A 558 2.45 22.92 26.29
N GLY A 559 1.13 22.84 26.44
CA GLY A 559 0.41 23.42 27.55
C GLY A 559 -1.09 23.53 27.29
N TYR A 560 -1.73 24.45 28.00
CA TYR A 560 -3.18 24.68 27.94
C TYR A 560 -3.47 26.18 27.88
N SER A 561 -4.53 26.56 27.17
CA SER A 561 -5.01 27.95 27.15
C SER A 561 -5.50 28.37 28.54
N LYS A 562 -5.19 29.60 28.95
CA LYS A 562 -5.47 30.18 30.26
C LYS A 562 -6.43 31.36 30.17
N GLU A 563 -6.46 32.07 29.04
CA GLU A 563 -7.25 33.29 28.89
C GLU A 563 -8.64 33.01 28.30
N ILE A 564 -9.63 33.82 28.71
CA ILE A 564 -10.93 33.91 28.03
C ILE A 564 -10.74 34.86 26.86
N PHE A 565 -11.17 34.47 25.66
CA PHE A 565 -11.11 35.35 24.49
C PHE A 565 -12.38 35.24 23.65
N THR A 566 -12.72 36.33 22.95
CA THR A 566 -13.91 36.44 22.13
C THR A 566 -13.52 36.36 20.65
N GLN A 567 -14.08 35.41 19.92
CA GLN A 567 -13.91 35.29 18.47
C GLN A 567 -14.69 36.40 17.74
N LYS A 568 -14.33 36.67 16.47
CA LYS A 568 -14.98 37.68 15.62
C LYS A 568 -16.51 37.48 15.47
N ASP A 569 -17.01 36.26 15.68
CA ASP A 569 -18.43 35.90 15.66
C ASP A 569 -19.14 36.12 17.02
N GLY A 570 -18.44 36.69 18.00
CA GLY A 570 -18.94 36.94 19.35
C GLY A 570 -18.84 35.75 20.30
N TYR A 571 -18.29 34.60 19.89
CA TYR A 571 -18.16 33.44 20.76
C TYR A 571 -17.01 33.60 21.77
N GLN A 572 -17.33 33.48 23.07
CA GLN A 572 -16.32 33.47 24.15
C GLN A 572 -15.79 32.05 24.38
N PHE A 573 -14.50 31.86 24.15
CA PHE A 573 -13.79 30.64 24.49
C PHE A 573 -13.51 30.58 25.99
N THR A 574 -13.68 29.39 26.57
CA THR A 574 -13.32 29.13 27.96
C THR A 574 -11.89 28.59 28.05
N PRO A 575 -11.11 28.94 29.08
CA PRO A 575 -9.78 28.38 29.30
C PRO A 575 -9.75 26.85 29.35
N GLY A 576 -8.57 26.27 29.11
CA GLY A 576 -8.30 24.84 29.25
C GLY A 576 -8.27 24.06 27.94
N PHE A 577 -8.09 24.70 26.79
CA PHE A 577 -7.82 23.99 25.53
C PHE A 577 -6.38 23.51 25.49
N PRO A 578 -6.11 22.24 25.16
CA PRO A 578 -4.75 21.78 24.95
C PRO A 578 -4.11 22.45 23.74
N ILE A 579 -2.84 22.82 23.86
CA ILE A 579 -2.02 23.40 22.81
C ILE A 579 -0.85 22.46 22.54
N GLY A 580 -0.70 22.05 21.28
CA GLY A 580 0.39 21.21 20.81
C GLY A 580 1.51 22.01 20.17
N ILE A 581 2.74 21.52 20.34
CA ILE A 581 3.93 21.94 19.61
C ILE A 581 4.36 20.81 18.68
N GLN A 582 4.74 21.15 17.46
CA GLN A 582 5.17 20.21 16.45
C GLN A 582 6.66 20.35 16.17
N PHE A 583 7.33 19.20 16.07
CA PHE A 583 8.69 19.10 15.53
C PHE A 583 8.67 18.26 14.26
N MET A 584 9.30 18.74 13.20
CA MET A 584 9.48 18.05 11.92
C MET A 584 10.96 17.76 11.73
N GLY A 585 11.29 16.50 11.46
CA GLY A 585 12.68 16.05 11.34
C GLY A 585 13.05 15.71 9.91
N GLN A 586 14.31 15.35 9.69
CA GLN A 586 14.75 14.75 8.43
C GLN A 586 14.09 13.38 8.22
N TRP A 587 14.01 12.92 6.96
CA TRP A 587 13.57 11.56 6.64
C TRP A 587 14.29 10.51 7.48
N TRP A 588 13.53 9.55 7.99
CA TRP A 588 13.98 8.41 8.79
C TRP A 588 14.50 8.73 10.18
N ASP A 589 14.37 9.97 10.66
CA ASP A 589 14.88 10.40 11.96
C ASP A 589 13.81 10.49 13.05
N GLU A 590 12.88 9.53 13.07
CA GLU A 590 11.82 9.51 14.08
C GLU A 590 12.38 9.40 15.51
N LYS A 591 13.53 8.75 15.69
CA LYS A 591 14.20 8.59 17.00
C LYS A 591 14.47 9.94 17.69
N ARG A 592 14.94 10.94 16.92
CA ARG A 592 15.23 12.28 17.42
C ARG A 592 13.94 13.00 17.80
N LEU A 593 12.90 12.88 16.97
CA LEU A 593 11.58 13.44 17.26
C LEU A 593 10.96 12.85 18.52
N ILE A 594 11.02 11.52 18.68
CA ILE A 594 10.54 10.82 19.88
C ILE A 594 11.30 11.29 21.12
N HIS A 595 12.63 11.47 21.01
CA HIS A 595 13.45 11.99 22.11
C HIS A 595 13.03 13.40 22.53
N ILE A 596 12.93 14.33 21.58
CA ILE A 596 12.51 15.72 21.83
C ILE A 596 11.13 15.76 22.50
N ALA A 597 10.15 15.04 21.94
CA ALA A 597 8.80 15.00 22.49
C ALA A 597 8.74 14.37 23.90
N SER A 598 9.60 13.39 24.19
CA SER A 598 9.74 12.82 25.53
C SER A 598 10.33 13.84 26.52
N VAL A 599 11.23 14.72 26.09
CA VAL A 599 11.70 15.85 26.90
C VAL A 599 10.55 16.83 27.14
N CYS A 600 9.76 17.17 26.13
CA CYS A 600 8.58 18.03 26.28
C CYS A 600 7.57 17.47 27.29
N GLU A 601 7.30 16.16 27.27
CA GLU A 601 6.44 15.49 28.25
C GLU A 601 6.95 15.69 29.68
N ARG A 602 8.27 15.54 29.90
CA ARG A 602 8.89 15.78 31.22
C ARG A 602 8.81 17.25 31.65
N VAL A 603 9.08 18.17 30.72
CA VAL A 603 9.00 19.62 30.96
C VAL A 603 7.58 20.05 31.29
N LEU A 604 6.54 19.39 30.78
CA LEU A 604 5.17 19.73 31.12
C LEU A 604 4.83 19.38 32.58
N GLU A 605 5.54 18.42 33.20
CA GLU A 605 5.43 17.90 34.58
C GLU A 605 4.03 17.32 34.92
N THR A 606 2.96 18.11 34.79
CA THR A 606 1.57 17.71 35.09
C THR A 606 0.62 18.09 33.96
N ARG A 607 -0.23 17.15 33.57
CA ARG A 607 -1.24 17.33 32.51
C ARG A 607 -2.59 17.71 33.13
N GLN A 608 -3.29 18.67 32.52
CA GLN A 608 -4.64 19.05 32.96
C GLN A 608 -5.61 17.90 32.70
N LYS A 609 -6.47 17.60 33.70
CA LYS A 609 -7.52 16.59 33.59
C LYS A 609 -8.61 17.01 32.58
N PRO A 610 -8.97 16.15 31.61
CA PRO A 610 -10.09 16.40 30.70
C PRO A 610 -11.44 16.48 31.42
N LYS A 611 -12.39 17.25 30.88
CA LYS A 611 -13.77 17.33 31.42
C LYS A 611 -14.50 16.01 31.25
N LEU A 612 -14.35 15.37 30.09
CA LEU A 612 -14.81 14.00 29.83
C LEU A 612 -13.64 13.06 30.14
N TRP A 613 -13.64 12.51 31.36
CA TRP A 613 -12.64 11.55 31.80
C TRP A 613 -13.32 10.29 32.35
N ILE A 614 -12.85 9.12 31.93
CA ILE A 614 -13.50 7.85 32.21
C ILE A 614 -13.69 7.53 33.70
N LYS A 615 -12.70 7.80 34.56
CA LYS A 615 -12.89 7.56 36.01
C LYS A 615 -13.96 8.48 36.62
N ALA A 616 -14.10 9.71 36.10
CA ALA A 616 -15.15 10.63 36.55
C ALA A 616 -16.53 10.20 36.03
N MET A 617 -16.59 9.63 34.83
CA MET A 617 -17.82 9.06 34.25
C MET A 617 -18.29 7.84 35.06
N VAL A 618 -17.40 6.93 35.43
CA VAL A 618 -17.71 5.77 36.30
C VAL A 618 -18.14 6.21 37.70
N ALA A 619 -17.46 7.20 38.28
CA ALA A 619 -17.83 7.72 39.60
C ALA A 619 -19.20 8.40 39.58
N ALA A 620 -19.48 9.21 38.56
CA ALA A 620 -20.79 9.86 38.38
C ALA A 620 -21.90 8.85 38.07
N ALA A 621 -21.63 7.82 37.26
CA ALA A 621 -22.56 6.74 36.96
C ALA A 621 -22.86 5.88 38.20
N LYS A 622 -21.83 5.53 38.98
CA LYS A 622 -22.01 4.85 40.28
C LYS A 622 -22.82 5.71 41.24
N ALA A 623 -22.51 7.00 41.38
CA ALA A 623 -23.28 7.91 42.22
C ALA A 623 -24.74 8.01 41.77
N LYS A 624 -25.01 8.07 40.46
CA LYS A 624 -26.37 8.09 39.90
C LYS A 624 -27.09 6.74 40.10
N ALA A 625 -26.40 5.62 39.94
CA ALA A 625 -26.96 4.29 40.19
C ALA A 625 -27.27 4.07 41.67
N THR A 626 -26.40 4.51 42.57
CA THR A 626 -26.62 4.50 44.03
C THR A 626 -27.80 5.40 44.39
N ALA A 627 -27.85 6.63 43.88
CA ALA A 627 -28.97 7.55 44.11
C ALA A 627 -30.29 7.00 43.54
N THR A 628 -30.26 6.30 42.40
CA THR A 628 -31.43 5.65 41.81
C THR A 628 -31.87 4.44 42.64
N ALA A 629 -30.93 3.64 43.15
CA ALA A 629 -31.20 2.52 44.03
C ALA A 629 -31.74 2.97 45.39
N GLU A 630 -31.20 4.06 45.95
CA GLU A 630 -31.70 4.72 47.16
C GLU A 630 -33.08 5.32 46.94
N ALA A 631 -33.33 5.97 45.80
CA ALA A 631 -34.64 6.48 45.44
C ALA A 631 -35.67 5.33 45.29
N LEU A 632 -35.30 4.22 44.64
CA LEU A 632 -36.14 3.01 44.53
C LEU A 632 -36.38 2.34 45.89
N LYS A 633 -35.37 2.36 46.78
CA LYS A 633 -35.49 1.84 48.14
C LYS A 633 -36.40 2.73 48.99
N ALA A 634 -36.29 4.05 48.87
CA ALA A 634 -37.19 5.02 49.50
C ALA A 634 -38.62 4.89 48.96
N GLN A 635 -38.79 4.65 47.65
CA GLN A 635 -40.09 4.38 47.03
C GLN A 635 -40.71 3.07 47.52
N ARG A 636 -39.89 2.02 47.70
CA ARG A 636 -40.34 0.74 48.28
C ARG A 636 -40.70 0.85 49.76
N GLN A 637 -39.96 1.65 50.52
CA GLN A 637 -40.27 1.93 51.93
C GLN A 637 -41.52 2.79 52.08
N ALA A 638 -41.73 3.79 51.21
CA ALA A 638 -42.96 4.56 51.13
C ALA A 638 -44.16 3.70 50.70
N ALA A 639 -43.95 2.71 49.82
CA ALA A 639 -44.98 1.75 49.42
C ALA A 639 -45.27 0.65 50.47
N GLN A 640 -44.41 0.48 51.48
CA GLN A 640 -44.60 -0.43 52.61
C GLN A 640 -45.21 0.25 53.85
N ALA A 641 -45.45 1.56 53.80
CA ALA A 641 -46.27 2.24 54.80
C ALA A 641 -47.76 1.91 54.54
N THR A 642 -48.33 1.05 55.39
CA THR A 642 -49.72 0.57 55.37
C THR A 642 -50.75 1.71 55.35
N PRO A 643 -51.75 1.70 54.45
CA PRO A 643 -53.03 2.36 54.69
C PRO A 643 -53.93 1.49 55.58
N PRO A 644 -54.90 2.07 56.32
CA PRO A 644 -55.78 1.33 57.22
C PRO A 644 -56.85 0.53 56.45
N ALA A 645 -57.36 -0.50 57.14
CA ALA A 645 -58.25 -1.54 56.65
C ALA A 645 -59.55 -1.04 55.98
N GLY A 646 -59.93 -1.69 54.87
CA GLY A 646 -61.30 -1.60 54.33
C GLY A 646 -61.48 -2.12 52.90
N ALA A 647 -62.32 -3.17 52.78
CA ALA A 647 -62.99 -3.69 51.58
C ALA A 647 -62.17 -4.47 50.53
N ALA A 648 -62.33 -5.81 50.57
CA ALA A 648 -61.88 -6.71 49.51
C ALA A 648 -62.81 -6.64 48.28
N LEU A 649 -62.26 -6.28 47.12
CA LEU A 649 -62.93 -6.35 45.82
C LEU A 649 -62.87 -7.77 45.24
N THR A 650 -63.93 -8.19 44.56
CA THR A 650 -64.06 -9.55 44.04
C THR A 650 -63.18 -9.79 42.80
N PRO A 651 -62.82 -11.05 42.47
CA PRO A 651 -61.95 -11.37 41.34
C PRO A 651 -62.45 -10.88 39.97
N ALA A 652 -63.76 -10.70 39.81
CA ALA A 652 -64.36 -10.18 38.59
C ALA A 652 -64.01 -8.70 38.34
N GLU A 653 -63.95 -7.88 39.39
CA GLU A 653 -63.61 -6.46 39.31
C GLU A 653 -62.12 -6.27 38.95
N VAL A 654 -61.25 -7.14 39.47
CA VAL A 654 -59.80 -7.13 39.19
C VAL A 654 -59.50 -7.53 37.74
N ILE A 655 -60.28 -8.47 37.19
CA ILE A 655 -60.16 -8.88 35.78
C ILE A 655 -60.67 -7.77 34.86
N ARG A 656 -61.75 -7.09 35.25
CA ARG A 656 -62.31 -5.96 34.49
C ARG A 656 -61.37 -4.76 34.45
N GLN A 657 -60.75 -4.40 35.58
CA GLN A 657 -59.75 -3.33 35.64
C GLN A 657 -58.46 -3.67 34.86
N ARG A 658 -58.03 -4.93 34.85
CA ARG A 658 -56.90 -5.37 34.02
C ARG A 658 -57.24 -5.36 32.52
N ALA A 659 -58.46 -5.72 32.14
CA ALA A 659 -58.92 -5.64 30.76
C ALA A 659 -59.03 -4.19 30.28
N GLU A 660 -59.50 -3.27 31.13
CA GLU A 660 -59.57 -1.84 30.83
C GLU A 660 -58.17 -1.20 30.75
N ALA A 661 -57.23 -1.58 31.63
CA ALA A 661 -55.83 -1.13 31.57
C ALA A 661 -55.11 -1.62 30.30
N VAL A 662 -55.38 -2.84 29.84
CA VAL A 662 -54.84 -3.37 28.57
C VAL A 662 -55.48 -2.68 27.36
N LYS A 663 -56.79 -2.37 27.43
CA LYS A 663 -57.51 -1.62 26.39
C LYS A 663 -57.04 -0.17 26.27
N ALA A 664 -56.76 0.50 27.39
CA ALA A 664 -56.16 1.84 27.44
C ALA A 664 -54.73 1.85 26.89
N ARG A 665 -53.96 0.79 27.14
CA ARG A 665 -52.59 0.63 26.61
C ARG A 665 -52.57 0.39 25.11
N LEU A 666 -53.56 -0.33 24.57
CA LEU A 666 -53.76 -0.52 23.11
C LEU A 666 -54.26 0.76 22.42
N GLN A 667 -55.09 1.56 23.08
CA GLN A 667 -55.53 2.86 22.56
C GLN A 667 -54.38 3.89 22.49
N ASN A 668 -53.48 3.90 23.47
CA ASN A 668 -52.29 4.78 23.45
C ASN A 668 -51.23 4.37 22.41
N LEU A 669 -51.15 3.08 22.06
CA LEU A 669 -50.28 2.58 20.99
C LEU A 669 -50.78 2.97 19.58
N ASN A 670 -52.09 3.10 19.40
CA ASN A 670 -52.68 3.55 18.14
C ASN A 670 -52.74 5.09 17.99
N ALA A 671 -52.54 5.85 19.07
CA ALA A 671 -52.46 7.31 19.06
C ALA A 671 -51.06 7.87 18.72
N SER A 672 -50.05 7.00 18.54
CA SER A 672 -48.65 7.39 18.34
C SER A 672 -48.14 7.18 16.90
N ARG A 673 -48.98 7.45 15.89
CA ARG A 673 -48.58 7.50 14.48
C ARG A 673 -48.85 8.93 13.96
N PRO A 674 -47.84 9.72 13.58
CA PRO A 674 -48.07 11.07 13.10
C PRO A 674 -48.72 11.03 11.70
N THR A 675 -49.91 11.60 11.61
CA THR A 675 -50.62 11.95 10.38
C THR A 675 -49.94 13.16 9.72
N ALA A 676 -49.52 13.00 8.47
CA ALA A 676 -49.18 14.13 7.61
C ALA A 676 -50.48 14.84 7.22
N ALA A 677 -50.55 16.13 7.52
CA ALA A 677 -51.65 17.00 7.11
C ALA A 677 -51.55 17.31 5.61
N SER A 678 -52.69 17.20 4.92
CA SER A 678 -52.90 17.70 3.56
C SER A 678 -53.80 18.93 3.60
N SER A 679 -53.41 19.98 2.88
CA SER A 679 -54.28 21.01 2.29
C SER A 679 -53.55 21.53 1.05
N THR A 680 -54.13 21.86 -0.10
CA THR A 680 -55.48 21.87 -0.69
C THR A 680 -55.23 22.20 -2.16
N ALA A 681 -55.90 21.54 -3.10
CA ALA A 681 -56.26 22.11 -4.39
C ALA A 681 -57.44 21.32 -5.00
N PRO A 682 -58.32 21.94 -5.80
CA PRO A 682 -59.69 21.49 -6.01
C PRO A 682 -59.90 20.59 -7.24
N SER A 683 -61.07 19.98 -7.21
CA SER A 683 -61.76 19.08 -8.14
C SER A 683 -62.00 19.62 -9.56
N ALA A 684 -62.09 18.71 -10.56
CA ALA A 684 -63.33 18.48 -11.31
C ALA A 684 -63.24 17.32 -12.34
N SER A 685 -64.31 16.52 -12.38
CA SER A 685 -64.78 15.60 -13.43
C SER A 685 -63.94 14.35 -13.72
N GLY A 686 -64.48 13.14 -13.88
CA GLY A 686 -65.86 12.69 -13.90
C GLY A 686 -65.94 11.33 -14.61
N ALA A 687 -66.78 10.45 -14.07
CA ALA A 687 -67.47 9.33 -14.71
C ALA A 687 -66.76 7.99 -15.01
N ALA A 688 -67.36 6.96 -14.38
CA ALA A 688 -67.77 5.64 -14.93
C ALA A 688 -66.69 4.56 -15.17
N SER A 689 -66.87 3.27 -14.86
CA SER A 689 -67.97 2.53 -14.23
C SER A 689 -67.50 1.13 -13.78
N THR A 690 -68.19 0.57 -12.77
CA THR A 690 -68.58 -0.86 -12.60
C THR A 690 -67.52 -1.97 -12.39
N THR A 691 -67.30 -2.33 -11.11
CA THR A 691 -67.53 -3.64 -10.42
C THR A 691 -67.34 -4.99 -11.14
N PRO A 692 -67.19 -6.15 -10.44
CA PRO A 692 -66.43 -6.47 -9.20
C PRO A 692 -65.73 -7.88 -9.19
N VAL A 693 -64.77 -8.09 -8.25
CA VAL A 693 -64.47 -9.35 -7.47
C VAL A 693 -64.04 -10.63 -8.25
N ASP A 694 -63.03 -11.46 -7.96
CA ASP A 694 -61.93 -11.69 -6.98
C ASP A 694 -61.12 -12.95 -7.49
N PRO A 695 -60.30 -13.69 -6.71
CA PRO A 695 -58.88 -13.55 -6.38
C PRO A 695 -57.90 -14.55 -7.07
N ARG A 696 -56.58 -14.33 -6.81
CA ARG A 696 -55.42 -15.25 -6.83
C ARG A 696 -54.59 -15.43 -8.14
N ALA A 697 -53.48 -14.70 -8.16
CA ALA A 697 -52.10 -15.16 -8.39
C ALA A 697 -51.83 -16.38 -9.31
N ARG A 698 -51.28 -16.10 -10.51
CA ARG A 698 -50.13 -16.81 -11.11
C ARG A 698 -49.65 -16.06 -12.36
N GLY A 699 -48.43 -15.50 -12.27
CA GLY A 699 -47.73 -14.94 -13.42
C GLY A 699 -47.15 -16.07 -14.26
N GLY A 700 -47.64 -16.20 -15.49
CA GLY A 700 -46.99 -16.88 -16.59
C GLY A 700 -46.77 -15.87 -17.72
N LEU A 701 -45.59 -15.88 -18.33
CA LEU A 701 -45.37 -15.30 -19.65
C LEU A 701 -45.01 -16.47 -20.56
N GLY A 702 -46.01 -16.90 -21.31
CA GLY A 702 -45.85 -17.82 -22.42
C GLY A 702 -45.27 -17.10 -23.62
N VAL A 703 -44.31 -17.75 -24.27
CA VAL A 703 -44.06 -17.58 -25.70
C VAL A 703 -43.93 -18.98 -26.27
N ASP A 704 -44.87 -19.29 -27.16
CA ASP A 704 -45.04 -20.55 -27.88
C ASP A 704 -43.97 -20.65 -28.98
N LEU A 705 -43.09 -21.66 -28.89
CA LEU A 705 -41.92 -21.83 -29.75
C LEU A 705 -42.12 -22.94 -30.80
N SER A 706 -43.35 -23.12 -31.27
CA SER A 706 -43.73 -24.25 -32.14
C SER A 706 -43.95 -23.90 -33.62
N SER A 707 -43.76 -22.64 -34.05
CA SER A 707 -44.17 -22.18 -35.40
C SER A 707 -43.08 -21.62 -36.33
N MET A 708 -41.78 -21.89 -36.12
CA MET A 708 -40.70 -21.32 -36.98
C MET A 708 -39.64 -22.32 -37.50
N ILE A 709 -39.99 -23.59 -37.71
CA ILE A 709 -39.06 -24.61 -38.24
C ILE A 709 -39.82 -25.51 -39.22
N SER A 710 -39.63 -25.33 -40.53
CA SER A 710 -39.98 -26.33 -41.54
C SER A 710 -38.73 -26.77 -42.31
N ARG A 711 -38.70 -28.06 -42.69
CA ARG A 711 -37.62 -28.69 -43.45
C ARG A 711 -38.09 -28.99 -44.87
N ASP A 712 -37.19 -28.93 -45.84
CA ASP A 712 -37.44 -29.48 -47.18
C ASP A 712 -37.27 -31.01 -47.21
N GLU A 713 -37.62 -31.65 -48.33
CA GLU A 713 -37.55 -33.11 -48.53
C GLU A 713 -36.12 -33.68 -48.55
N ALA A 714 -35.09 -32.84 -48.49
CA ALA A 714 -33.69 -33.25 -48.31
C ALA A 714 -33.20 -33.05 -46.86
N GLY A 715 -34.06 -32.59 -45.95
CA GLY A 715 -33.78 -32.47 -44.52
C GLY A 715 -33.08 -31.18 -44.08
N ASN A 716 -32.99 -30.17 -44.94
CA ASN A 716 -32.43 -28.86 -44.61
C ASN A 716 -33.51 -27.90 -44.10
N LEU A 717 -33.14 -27.04 -43.15
CA LEU A 717 -34.03 -26.01 -42.58
C LEU A 717 -34.04 -24.74 -43.44
N ILE A 718 -35.23 -24.29 -43.84
CA ILE A 718 -35.45 -23.03 -44.57
C ILE A 718 -36.11 -22.03 -43.60
N ILE A 719 -35.58 -20.81 -43.49
CA ILE A 719 -36.23 -19.70 -42.77
C ILE A 719 -36.68 -18.66 -43.79
N ASN A 720 -37.99 -18.53 -43.98
CA ASN A 720 -38.59 -17.50 -44.82
C ASN A 720 -38.58 -16.14 -44.08
N ALA A 721 -37.86 -15.15 -44.62
CA ALA A 721 -37.87 -13.80 -44.10
C ALA A 721 -39.02 -13.00 -44.75
N VAL A 722 -39.95 -12.48 -43.94
CA VAL A 722 -40.85 -11.40 -44.36
C VAL A 722 -40.59 -10.17 -43.50
N THR A 723 -40.31 -9.09 -44.22
CA THR A 723 -39.98 -7.71 -43.86
C THR A 723 -40.91 -7.05 -42.85
N THR A 724 -40.34 -6.36 -41.85
CA THR A 724 -40.69 -4.96 -41.48
C THR A 724 -39.66 -4.42 -40.47
N GLY A 725 -39.50 -3.09 -40.46
CA GLY A 725 -38.25 -2.43 -40.08
C GLY A 725 -37.93 -2.30 -38.58
N LYS A 726 -36.69 -1.85 -38.36
CA LYS A 726 -36.03 -1.34 -37.12
C LYS A 726 -35.15 -2.35 -36.37
N ASN A 727 -33.85 -2.13 -36.57
CA ASN A 727 -32.70 -2.85 -36.03
C ASN A 727 -32.60 -2.79 -34.49
N VAL A 728 -32.82 -3.92 -33.82
CA VAL A 728 -32.34 -4.20 -32.46
C VAL A 728 -31.25 -5.27 -32.55
N LYS A 729 -30.03 -4.94 -32.11
CA LYS A 729 -28.90 -5.88 -32.06
C LYS A 729 -29.11 -6.92 -30.96
N ALA A 730 -29.09 -8.19 -31.35
CA ALA A 730 -29.12 -9.36 -30.47
C ALA A 730 -27.80 -9.54 -29.68
N PRO A 731 -27.84 -10.21 -28.50
CA PRO A 731 -26.68 -10.38 -27.63
C PRO A 731 -25.80 -11.56 -28.07
N SER A 732 -24.47 -11.37 -28.04
CA SER A 732 -23.47 -12.39 -28.37
C SER A 732 -22.86 -12.98 -27.09
N PHE A 733 -23.22 -14.23 -26.80
CA PHE A 733 -22.41 -15.26 -26.16
C PHE A 733 -22.41 -16.43 -27.19
N ALA A 734 -21.36 -17.19 -27.51
CA ALA A 734 -20.05 -17.43 -26.94
C ALA A 734 -19.12 -18.06 -28.02
N THR A 735 -17.81 -18.07 -27.74
CA THR A 735 -16.81 -19.11 -28.11
C THR A 735 -17.04 -19.97 -29.37
N ALA A 736 -16.35 -19.63 -30.46
CA ALA A 736 -15.63 -20.57 -31.33
C ALA A 736 -14.99 -19.80 -32.50
N LYS A 737 -13.68 -19.52 -32.40
CA LYS A 737 -12.70 -19.26 -33.50
C LYS A 737 -11.40 -18.74 -32.89
N VAL A 738 -10.61 -19.66 -32.35
CA VAL A 738 -9.21 -19.41 -31.95
C VAL A 738 -8.34 -19.90 -33.10
N ASN A 739 -7.85 -18.95 -33.91
CA ASN A 739 -6.85 -19.03 -35.00
C ASN A 739 -7.34 -18.35 -36.29
N GLN A 740 -7.50 -17.02 -36.23
CA GLN A 740 -7.35 -16.14 -37.40
C GLN A 740 -6.54 -14.90 -36.95
N LYS A 741 -5.58 -14.48 -37.78
CA LYS A 741 -4.82 -13.23 -37.59
C LYS A 741 -5.81 -12.05 -37.44
N PRO A 742 -5.54 -11.05 -36.60
CA PRO A 742 -6.40 -9.88 -36.53
C PRO A 742 -6.34 -9.11 -37.85
N GLU A 743 -7.48 -8.97 -38.53
CA GLU A 743 -7.65 -7.96 -39.57
C GLU A 743 -7.64 -6.54 -38.94
N PRO A 744 -7.10 -5.53 -39.65
CA PRO A 744 -7.07 -4.16 -39.16
C PRO A 744 -8.50 -3.63 -38.95
N LYS A 745 -8.77 -3.06 -37.77
CA LYS A 745 -10.06 -2.46 -37.43
C LYS A 745 -10.42 -1.35 -38.43
N LYS A 746 -11.59 -1.44 -39.07
CA LYS A 746 -12.18 -0.36 -39.88
C LYS A 746 -12.33 0.91 -39.05
N ALA A 747 -11.88 2.04 -39.60
CA ALA A 747 -12.05 3.38 -39.04
C ALA A 747 -13.54 3.75 -38.90
N LEU A 748 -13.87 4.53 -37.88
CA LEU A 748 -15.20 5.12 -37.69
C LEU A 748 -15.55 6.01 -38.90
N LYS A 749 -16.71 5.78 -39.52
CA LYS A 749 -17.27 6.71 -40.52
C LYS A 749 -17.70 7.99 -39.80
N LEU A 750 -17.07 9.12 -40.15
CA LEU A 750 -17.64 10.45 -39.92
C LEU A 750 -18.93 10.57 -40.77
N LEU A 751 -19.89 11.35 -40.27
CA LEU A 751 -21.15 11.66 -40.95
C LEU A 751 -20.89 12.36 -42.30
N ASP A 752 -21.60 11.94 -43.35
CA ASP A 752 -21.49 12.50 -44.70
C ASP A 752 -22.00 13.96 -44.71
N ILE A 753 -21.24 14.84 -45.36
CA ILE A 753 -21.54 16.27 -45.54
C ILE A 753 -22.57 16.38 -46.69
N PRO A 754 -23.63 17.21 -46.58
CA PRO A 754 -24.60 17.39 -47.67
C PRO A 754 -23.96 17.90 -48.97
N GLU A 755 -24.40 17.37 -50.12
CA GLU A 755 -23.82 17.67 -51.45
C GLU A 755 -23.82 19.17 -51.80
N ASP A 756 -24.75 19.95 -51.25
CA ASP A 756 -24.88 21.39 -51.50
C ASP A 756 -23.65 22.20 -51.03
N PHE A 757 -22.87 21.69 -50.08
CA PHE A 757 -21.63 22.34 -49.61
C PHE A 757 -20.40 22.01 -50.46
N THR A 758 -20.53 21.09 -51.41
CA THR A 758 -19.43 20.68 -52.30
C THR A 758 -19.50 21.32 -53.69
N ASP A 759 -20.66 21.86 -54.06
CA ASP A 759 -20.92 22.48 -55.37
C ASP A 759 -20.65 24.00 -55.31
N GLN A 760 -19.59 24.47 -56.00
CA GLN A 760 -19.09 25.86 -55.88
C GLN A 760 -20.08 26.92 -56.37
N GLU A 761 -20.98 26.58 -57.29
CA GLU A 761 -21.97 27.52 -57.83
C GLU A 761 -23.20 27.71 -56.93
N LYS A 762 -23.47 26.75 -56.03
CA LYS A 762 -24.65 26.76 -55.14
C LYS A 762 -24.31 27.12 -53.71
N ASN A 763 -23.02 27.24 -53.38
CA ASN A 763 -22.57 27.59 -52.05
C ASN A 763 -22.75 29.11 -51.80
N PRO A 764 -23.67 29.53 -50.92
CA PRO A 764 -23.95 30.95 -50.66
C PRO A 764 -22.80 31.70 -49.97
N TYR A 765 -21.72 31.00 -49.62
CA TYR A 765 -20.52 31.54 -48.97
C TYR A 765 -19.29 31.59 -49.89
N PHE A 766 -19.43 31.34 -51.20
CA PHE A 766 -18.32 31.36 -52.15
C PHE A 766 -18.07 32.77 -52.74
N ASP A 767 -16.91 33.36 -52.47
CA ASP A 767 -16.48 34.66 -52.99
C ASP A 767 -15.45 34.49 -54.14
N PRO A 768 -15.80 34.86 -55.39
CA PRO A 768 -14.95 34.64 -56.56
C PRO A 768 -13.70 35.55 -56.65
N ASN A 769 -13.55 36.56 -55.77
CA ASN A 769 -12.39 37.46 -55.78
C ASN A 769 -11.18 36.95 -54.98
N LEU A 770 -11.33 35.87 -54.22
CA LEU A 770 -10.23 35.18 -53.52
C LEU A 770 -9.51 34.19 -54.46
N ARG A 771 -9.06 34.66 -55.63
CA ARG A 771 -8.24 33.85 -56.55
C ARG A 771 -6.77 33.84 -56.15
N ALA A 772 -6.48 33.07 -55.10
CA ALA A 772 -5.24 32.34 -54.92
C ALA A 772 -5.49 31.25 -53.89
N ALA A 773 -5.75 30.02 -54.36
CA ALA A 773 -5.75 28.87 -53.46
C ALA A 773 -4.35 28.80 -52.81
N PRO A 774 -4.22 28.86 -51.47
CA PRO A 774 -2.98 28.46 -50.85
C PRO A 774 -2.79 26.99 -51.21
N ARG A 775 -1.64 26.64 -51.80
CA ARG A 775 -1.26 25.25 -52.10
C ARG A 775 -1.69 24.39 -50.91
N GLU A 776 -2.61 23.47 -51.13
CA GLU A 776 -3.00 22.50 -50.11
C GLU A 776 -1.71 21.91 -49.54
N ARG A 777 -1.41 22.21 -48.27
CA ARG A 777 -0.46 21.40 -47.52
C ARG A 777 -1.13 20.05 -47.42
N VAL A 778 -0.79 19.16 -48.36
CA VAL A 778 -0.95 17.73 -48.15
C VAL A 778 -0.29 17.46 -46.81
N ALA A 779 -1.10 17.22 -45.78
CA ALA A 779 -0.59 16.80 -44.50
C ALA A 779 0.12 15.49 -44.78
N ARG A 780 1.45 15.54 -44.97
CA ARG A 780 2.27 14.35 -45.02
C ARG A 780 1.97 13.67 -43.69
N PRO A 781 1.31 12.50 -43.68
CA PRO A 781 1.15 11.79 -42.43
C PRO A 781 2.56 11.65 -41.85
N LEU A 782 2.71 11.94 -40.56
CA LEU A 782 3.95 11.65 -39.84
C LEU A 782 4.24 10.15 -40.01
N LYS A 783 4.99 9.83 -41.07
CA LYS A 783 5.54 8.50 -41.29
C LYS A 783 6.69 8.40 -40.31
N PHE A 784 6.36 8.04 -39.08
CA PHE A 784 7.34 7.56 -38.14
C PHE A 784 8.07 6.41 -38.83
N ALA A 785 9.34 6.65 -39.17
CA ALA A 785 10.16 5.56 -39.66
C ALA A 785 10.18 4.50 -38.55
N PRO A 786 9.92 3.23 -38.87
CA PRO A 786 9.91 2.17 -37.87
C PRO A 786 11.23 2.21 -37.09
N LYS A 787 11.13 2.11 -35.77
CA LYS A 787 12.25 2.26 -34.83
C LYS A 787 13.40 1.35 -35.30
N GLY A 788 14.51 1.95 -35.72
CA GLY A 788 15.68 1.23 -36.24
C GLY A 788 15.91 1.24 -37.75
N LYS A 789 14.98 1.74 -38.59
CA LYS A 789 15.16 1.74 -40.07
C LYS A 789 16.41 2.52 -40.53
N TYR A 790 16.59 3.74 -40.04
CA TYR A 790 17.79 4.53 -40.39
C TYR A 790 19.05 4.01 -39.70
N LYS A 791 18.87 3.24 -38.62
CA LYS A 791 19.97 2.55 -37.91
C LYS A 791 20.52 1.39 -38.74
N SER A 792 19.64 0.60 -39.38
CA SER A 792 20.05 -0.46 -40.29
C SER A 792 20.71 0.10 -41.55
N ILE A 793 20.17 1.20 -42.10
CA ILE A 793 20.74 1.87 -43.28
C ILE A 793 22.13 2.45 -42.95
N ALA A 794 22.27 3.15 -41.81
CA ALA A 794 23.57 3.69 -41.39
C ALA A 794 24.61 2.59 -41.12
N ASN A 795 24.20 1.46 -40.55
CA ASN A 795 25.09 0.32 -40.33
C ASN A 795 25.49 -0.36 -41.65
N GLN A 796 24.58 -0.45 -42.63
CA GLN A 796 24.90 -0.93 -43.98
C GLN A 796 25.92 -0.02 -44.67
N ILE A 797 25.70 1.30 -44.63
CA ILE A 797 26.62 2.27 -45.24
C ILE A 797 28.02 2.20 -44.59
N ARG A 798 28.09 2.10 -43.26
CA ARG A 798 29.38 1.94 -42.56
C ARG A 798 30.06 0.62 -42.91
N ALA A 799 29.31 -0.47 -43.03
CA ALA A 799 29.85 -1.76 -43.43
C ALA A 799 30.37 -1.72 -44.88
N GLU A 800 29.64 -1.09 -45.80
CA GLU A 800 30.06 -0.87 -47.19
C GLU A 800 31.33 -0.02 -47.26
N GLN A 801 31.39 1.10 -46.53
CA GLN A 801 32.58 1.96 -46.45
C GLN A 801 33.80 1.21 -45.90
N ARG A 802 33.60 0.34 -44.91
CA ARG A 802 34.69 -0.43 -44.29
C ARG A 802 35.20 -1.54 -45.22
N ILE A 803 34.30 -2.17 -45.97
CA ILE A 803 34.66 -3.13 -47.03
C ILE A 803 35.41 -2.42 -48.16
N GLU A 804 34.99 -1.22 -48.54
CA GLU A 804 35.68 -0.42 -49.57
C GLU A 804 37.06 0.05 -49.10
N GLN A 805 37.19 0.41 -47.82
CA GLN A 805 38.47 0.76 -47.21
C GLN A 805 39.42 -0.44 -47.15
N LEU A 806 38.93 -1.61 -46.71
CA LEU A 806 39.68 -2.87 -46.75
C LEU A 806 40.09 -3.25 -48.18
N ARG A 807 39.23 -3.01 -49.18
CA ARG A 807 39.58 -3.21 -50.60
C ARG A 807 40.72 -2.31 -51.04
N ARG A 808 40.71 -1.03 -50.66
CA ARG A 808 41.80 -0.09 -50.96
C ARG A 808 43.10 -0.47 -50.24
N GLU A 809 43.01 -0.95 -49.01
CA GLU A 809 44.18 -1.44 -48.25
C GLU A 809 44.75 -2.73 -48.85
N ILE A 810 43.91 -3.63 -49.37
CA ILE A 810 44.34 -4.84 -50.10
C ILE A 810 44.95 -4.49 -51.47
N GLU A 811 44.45 -3.46 -52.17
CA GLU A 811 45.05 -2.95 -53.41
C GLU A 811 46.40 -2.26 -53.18
N GLN A 812 46.59 -1.59 -52.04
CA GLN A 812 47.83 -0.91 -51.69
C GLN A 812 48.87 -1.83 -51.02
N GLY A 813 48.41 -2.86 -50.29
CA GLY A 813 49.25 -3.85 -49.61
C GLY A 813 49.27 -5.18 -50.38
N GLY A 814 50.24 -5.36 -51.26
CA GLY A 814 50.43 -6.61 -51.99
C GLY A 814 50.44 -7.83 -51.07
N GLN A 815 49.47 -8.73 -51.28
CA GLN A 815 49.33 -10.07 -50.72
C GLN A 815 49.48 -10.21 -49.19
N ALA A 816 48.40 -9.93 -48.46
CA ALA A 816 48.18 -10.52 -47.14
C ALA A 816 46.91 -11.39 -47.16
N ASN A 817 47.05 -12.67 -46.84
CA ASN A 817 45.95 -13.63 -46.70
C ASN A 817 45.03 -13.23 -45.54
N VAL A 818 43.79 -12.81 -45.84
CA VAL A 818 42.77 -12.57 -44.82
C VAL A 818 41.90 -13.83 -44.69
N GLN A 819 41.85 -14.42 -43.49
CA GLN A 819 40.98 -15.54 -43.15
C GLN A 819 39.55 -15.04 -42.82
N GLU A 820 38.53 -15.86 -43.07
CA GLU A 820 37.11 -15.56 -42.83
C GLU A 820 36.76 -15.17 -41.37
N GLU A 821 37.67 -15.34 -40.41
CA GLU A 821 37.45 -15.01 -39.00
C GLU A 821 37.42 -13.49 -38.72
N ASP A 822 38.00 -12.66 -39.60
CA ASP A 822 38.03 -11.19 -39.43
C ASP A 822 36.70 -10.50 -39.81
N LEU A 823 35.73 -11.22 -40.37
CA LEU A 823 34.41 -10.72 -40.76
C LEU A 823 33.34 -10.91 -39.67
N GLN A 824 33.64 -11.65 -38.59
CA GLN A 824 32.70 -11.80 -37.48
C GLN A 824 32.84 -10.62 -36.52
N ILE A 825 31.83 -9.75 -36.51
CA ILE A 825 31.63 -8.78 -35.43
C ILE A 825 31.33 -9.56 -34.15
N LYS A 826 32.38 -9.95 -33.43
CA LYS A 826 32.27 -10.21 -31.99
C LYS A 826 32.21 -8.83 -31.33
N ASP A 827 31.18 -8.58 -30.53
CA ASP A 827 31.16 -7.54 -29.48
C ASP A 827 32.20 -7.89 -28.39
N GLY A 828 33.43 -8.19 -28.80
CA GLY A 828 34.58 -8.38 -27.94
C GLY A 828 35.19 -7.01 -27.72
N PHE A 829 35.31 -6.62 -26.46
CA PHE A 829 36.12 -5.51 -25.99
C PHE A 829 37.30 -5.27 -26.95
N THR A 830 37.25 -4.14 -27.65
CA THR A 830 38.36 -3.68 -28.48
C THR A 830 39.60 -3.76 -27.60
N LYS A 831 40.59 -4.59 -28.01
CA LYS A 831 41.94 -4.47 -27.44
C LYS A 831 42.28 -2.98 -27.54
N ARG A 832 42.63 -2.36 -26.41
CA ARG A 832 43.23 -1.03 -26.42
C ARG A 832 44.44 -1.16 -27.35
N GLU A 833 44.36 -0.58 -28.55
CA GLU A 833 45.54 -0.41 -29.36
C GLU A 833 46.49 0.46 -28.53
N ASP A 834 47.70 -0.02 -28.31
CA ASP A 834 48.72 0.72 -27.59
C ASP A 834 48.88 2.10 -28.23
N LEU A 835 49.00 3.14 -27.41
CA LEU A 835 49.04 4.55 -27.83
C LEU A 835 50.12 4.73 -28.90
N LYS A 836 49.75 4.71 -30.18
CA LYS A 836 50.71 4.87 -31.28
C LYS A 836 51.32 6.27 -31.32
N ASP A 837 50.60 7.28 -30.81
CA ASP A 837 50.96 8.70 -30.94
C ASP A 837 51.01 9.45 -29.58
N GLY A 838 51.04 8.74 -28.44
CA GLY A 838 51.09 9.39 -27.11
C GLY A 838 49.83 10.17 -26.69
N VAL A 839 48.77 10.13 -27.50
CA VAL A 839 47.46 10.75 -27.24
C VAL A 839 46.36 9.69 -27.30
N GLU A 840 45.38 9.78 -26.40
CA GLU A 840 44.25 8.86 -26.36
C GLU A 840 43.32 9.07 -27.57
N TRP A 841 42.73 7.99 -28.09
CA TRP A 841 42.00 8.01 -29.36
C TRP A 841 40.77 8.92 -29.36
N TRP A 842 40.18 9.19 -28.19
CA TRP A 842 39.07 10.14 -28.05
C TRP A 842 39.52 11.60 -28.09
N ASP A 843 40.75 11.90 -27.69
CA ASP A 843 41.31 13.26 -27.66
C ASP A 843 41.92 13.69 -29.00
N ALA A 844 42.37 12.73 -29.81
CA ALA A 844 42.99 12.97 -31.12
C ALA A 844 42.11 13.78 -32.09
N ALA A 845 40.78 13.76 -31.91
CA ALA A 845 39.85 14.50 -32.75
C ALA A 845 39.80 16.01 -32.44
N PHE A 846 40.22 16.42 -31.23
CA PHE A 846 40.16 17.81 -30.77
C PHE A 846 41.50 18.54 -30.88
N LEU A 847 42.59 17.81 -31.12
CA LEU A 847 43.97 18.31 -31.15
C LEU A 847 44.47 18.43 -32.59
N PRO A 848 44.76 19.64 -33.11
CA PRO A 848 45.20 19.83 -34.50
C PRO A 848 46.47 19.07 -34.87
N ASN A 849 47.46 19.01 -33.97
CA ASN A 849 48.73 18.33 -34.21
C ASN A 849 48.78 16.94 -33.55
N LYS A 850 47.67 16.47 -32.98
CA LYS A 850 47.55 15.17 -32.27
C LYS A 850 48.56 15.01 -31.13
N THR A 851 48.84 16.09 -30.41
CA THR A 851 49.71 16.12 -29.21
C THR A 851 49.05 16.96 -28.12
N TYR A 852 49.16 16.53 -26.85
CA TYR A 852 48.56 17.26 -25.71
C TYR A 852 49.16 18.66 -25.48
N ASP A 853 50.32 18.98 -26.09
CA ASP A 853 50.91 20.32 -26.09
C ASP A 853 49.97 21.39 -26.69
N ASP A 854 49.07 21.01 -27.60
CA ASP A 854 48.10 21.94 -28.19
C ASP A 854 47.08 22.45 -27.15
N ILE A 855 46.83 21.70 -26.07
CA ILE A 855 45.98 22.14 -24.94
C ILE A 855 46.71 23.22 -24.14
N SER A 856 48.00 23.01 -23.86
CA SER A 856 48.81 23.95 -23.07
C SER A 856 48.99 25.31 -23.74
N LYS A 857 48.94 25.35 -25.08
CA LYS A 857 49.06 26.57 -25.89
C LYS A 857 47.70 27.20 -26.26
N GLY A 858 46.58 26.59 -25.83
CA GLY A 858 45.23 27.10 -26.12
C GLY A 858 44.77 26.90 -27.57
N HIS A 859 45.39 26.00 -28.33
CA HIS A 859 45.09 25.71 -29.73
C HIS A 859 44.10 24.53 -29.91
N ALA A 860 43.57 24.00 -28.81
CA ALA A 860 42.58 22.92 -28.82
C ALA A 860 41.25 23.41 -29.40
N LYS A 861 40.66 22.64 -30.34
CA LYS A 861 39.42 22.97 -31.05
C LYS A 861 38.17 22.70 -30.19
N ILE A 862 38.09 23.32 -29.01
CA ILE A 862 37.00 23.12 -28.04
C ILE A 862 35.91 24.18 -28.21
N GLU A 863 36.30 25.46 -28.27
CA GLU A 863 35.38 26.62 -28.36
C GLU A 863 35.31 27.25 -29.76
N THR A 864 36.06 26.72 -30.73
CA THR A 864 36.04 27.18 -32.13
C THR A 864 34.78 26.72 -32.87
N GLU A 865 34.32 27.46 -33.89
CA GLU A 865 33.14 27.10 -34.71
C GLU A 865 33.25 25.71 -35.37
N ASP A 866 34.47 25.22 -35.60
CA ASP A 866 34.78 23.88 -36.11
C ASP A 866 34.85 22.78 -35.03
N SER A 867 34.40 23.06 -33.79
CA SER A 867 34.40 22.09 -32.68
C SER A 867 33.37 20.99 -32.90
N LEU A 868 33.80 19.73 -32.68
CA LEU A 868 32.89 18.57 -32.68
C LEU A 868 31.98 18.55 -31.44
N ILE A 869 32.29 19.36 -30.42
CA ILE A 869 31.48 19.51 -29.22
C ILE A 869 30.35 20.49 -29.52
N THR A 870 29.13 19.99 -29.52
CA THR A 870 27.91 20.77 -29.77
C THR A 870 26.97 20.66 -28.57
N HIS A 871 25.94 21.49 -28.53
CA HIS A 871 24.88 21.41 -27.50
C HIS A 871 24.01 20.13 -27.63
N TYR A 872 24.26 19.28 -28.63
CA TYR A 872 23.50 18.05 -28.87
C TYR A 872 23.96 16.93 -27.94
N ILE A 873 23.13 16.64 -26.93
CA ILE A 873 23.30 15.48 -26.07
C ILE A 873 22.66 14.26 -26.76
N GLN A 874 23.49 13.35 -27.27
CA GLN A 874 23.00 12.06 -27.76
C GLN A 874 22.75 11.12 -26.57
N HIS A 875 21.53 10.60 -26.45
CA HIS A 875 21.28 9.51 -25.53
C HIS A 875 21.99 8.27 -26.07
N PRO A 876 22.88 7.61 -25.30
CA PRO A 876 23.56 6.41 -25.75
C PRO A 876 22.52 5.39 -26.18
N VAL A 877 22.85 4.59 -27.19
CA VAL A 877 21.96 3.55 -27.69
C VAL A 877 21.54 2.69 -26.49
N PRO A 878 20.23 2.61 -26.16
CA PRO A 878 19.78 1.70 -25.13
C PRO A 878 20.13 0.29 -25.60
N ILE A 879 21.11 -0.32 -24.93
CA ILE A 879 21.44 -1.73 -25.12
C ILE A 879 20.42 -2.48 -24.26
N GLU A 880 19.57 -3.26 -24.90
CA GLU A 880 18.67 -4.15 -24.17
C GLU A 880 19.54 -5.10 -23.32
N PRO A 881 19.23 -5.30 -22.03
CA PRO A 881 19.95 -6.23 -21.20
C PRO A 881 20.02 -7.59 -21.91
N PRO A 882 21.19 -8.26 -21.92
CA PRO A 882 21.46 -9.44 -22.75
C PRO A 882 20.41 -10.55 -22.64
N ASN A 883 19.70 -10.63 -21.51
CA ASN A 883 18.73 -11.67 -21.19
C ASN A 883 17.28 -11.15 -21.06
N GLU A 884 17.02 -9.85 -21.22
CA GLU A 884 15.67 -9.29 -21.09
C GLU A 884 14.74 -9.81 -22.19
N ALA A 885 15.25 -9.99 -23.42
CA ALA A 885 14.49 -10.59 -24.52
C ALA A 885 14.12 -12.07 -24.24
N ALA A 886 15.02 -12.85 -23.62
CA ALA A 886 14.75 -14.24 -23.21
C ALA A 886 13.75 -14.29 -22.04
N HIS A 887 13.89 -13.39 -21.05
CA HIS A 887 12.94 -13.25 -19.96
C HIS A 887 11.56 -12.78 -20.44
N ALA A 888 11.49 -11.83 -21.38
CA ALA A 888 10.27 -11.34 -22.00
C ALA A 888 9.60 -12.40 -22.90
N ALA A 889 10.37 -13.17 -23.67
CA ALA A 889 9.85 -14.28 -24.47
C ALA A 889 9.37 -15.45 -23.59
N SER A 890 9.97 -15.67 -22.42
CA SER A 890 9.54 -16.70 -21.46
C SER A 890 8.47 -16.23 -20.47
N ALA A 891 8.20 -14.91 -20.41
CA ALA A 891 7.17 -14.28 -19.59
C ALA A 891 5.78 -14.64 -20.13
N LYS A 892 5.41 -15.91 -19.98
CA LYS A 892 4.03 -16.35 -20.13
C LYS A 892 3.17 -15.50 -19.16
N PRO A 893 1.97 -15.08 -19.58
CA PRO A 893 1.05 -14.40 -18.67
C PRO A 893 0.90 -15.24 -17.40
N ARG A 894 1.02 -14.58 -16.23
CA ARG A 894 0.95 -15.26 -14.93
C ARG A 894 -0.30 -16.15 -14.93
N PRO A 895 -0.19 -17.47 -14.71
CA PRO A 895 -1.36 -18.33 -14.73
C PRO A 895 -2.29 -17.88 -13.61
N LEU A 896 -3.58 -17.73 -13.93
CA LEU A 896 -4.59 -17.32 -12.96
C LEU A 896 -4.61 -18.31 -11.79
N MET A 897 -4.13 -17.88 -10.63
CA MET A 897 -4.10 -18.71 -9.43
C MET A 897 -5.48 -18.67 -8.79
N LEU A 898 -6.16 -19.81 -8.80
CA LEU A 898 -7.48 -19.95 -8.19
C LEU A 898 -7.32 -20.37 -6.72
N THR A 899 -8.03 -19.69 -5.83
CA THR A 899 -8.16 -20.11 -4.43
C THR A 899 -8.77 -21.50 -4.33
N THR A 900 -8.64 -22.18 -3.20
CA THR A 900 -9.26 -23.51 -3.00
C THR A 900 -10.79 -23.44 -3.12
N LYS A 901 -11.40 -22.32 -2.72
CA LYS A 901 -12.84 -22.05 -2.86
C LYS A 901 -13.25 -21.83 -4.32
N GLU A 902 -12.48 -21.07 -5.09
CA GLU A 902 -12.74 -20.87 -6.52
C GLU A 902 -12.50 -22.13 -7.33
N ARG A 903 -11.45 -22.91 -7.02
CA ARG A 903 -11.25 -24.26 -7.58
C ARG A 903 -12.46 -25.15 -7.32
N LYS A 904 -13.02 -25.13 -6.09
CA LYS A 904 -14.26 -25.84 -5.75
C LYS A 904 -15.48 -25.28 -6.49
N LYS A 905 -15.59 -23.96 -6.67
CA LYS A 905 -16.70 -23.31 -7.41
C LYS A 905 -16.66 -23.66 -8.89
N LEU A 906 -15.51 -23.48 -9.54
CA LEU A 906 -15.30 -23.79 -10.95
C LEU A 906 -15.49 -25.29 -11.22
N ARG A 907 -14.97 -26.16 -10.35
CA ARG A 907 -15.20 -27.62 -10.45
C ARG A 907 -16.69 -27.96 -10.34
N ARG A 908 -17.45 -27.30 -9.46
CA ARG A 908 -18.90 -27.51 -9.32
C ARG A 908 -19.66 -27.00 -10.55
N GLN A 909 -19.29 -25.85 -11.11
CA GLN A 909 -19.88 -25.30 -12.33
C GLN A 909 -19.64 -26.21 -13.54
N ARG A 910 -18.38 -26.60 -13.79
CA ARG A 910 -18.05 -27.55 -14.89
C ARG A 910 -18.78 -28.88 -14.75
N ARG A 911 -18.88 -29.42 -13.52
CA ARG A 911 -19.67 -30.64 -13.27
C ARG A 911 -21.16 -30.45 -13.55
N ARG A 912 -21.72 -29.31 -13.17
CA ARG A 912 -23.13 -28.99 -13.43
C ARG A 912 -23.40 -28.83 -14.92
N GLU A 913 -22.50 -28.18 -15.65
CA GLU A 913 -22.57 -28.02 -17.11
C GLU A 913 -22.48 -29.37 -17.81
N LEU A 914 -21.51 -30.22 -17.47
CA LEU A 914 -21.38 -31.57 -18.03
C LEU A 914 -22.62 -32.44 -17.73
N LEU A 915 -23.18 -32.35 -16.52
CA LEU A 915 -24.41 -33.05 -16.17
C LEU A 915 -25.62 -32.51 -16.93
N LYS A 916 -25.71 -31.19 -17.11
CA LYS A 916 -26.77 -30.54 -17.88
C LYS A 916 -26.68 -30.94 -19.34
N GLU A 917 -25.50 -30.88 -19.95
CA GLU A 917 -25.27 -31.32 -21.33
C GLU A 917 -25.62 -32.80 -21.51
N LYS A 918 -25.24 -33.67 -20.56
CA LYS A 918 -25.63 -35.07 -20.58
C LYS A 918 -27.14 -35.26 -20.48
N GLN A 919 -27.81 -34.53 -19.59
CA GLN A 919 -29.27 -34.54 -19.47
C GLN A 919 -29.95 -34.02 -20.73
N ASP A 920 -29.41 -32.98 -21.35
CA ASP A 920 -29.94 -32.41 -22.59
C ASP A 920 -29.79 -33.42 -23.73
N LYS A 921 -28.66 -34.14 -23.82
CA LYS A 921 -28.49 -35.28 -24.76
C LYS A 921 -29.50 -36.41 -24.50
N ILE A 922 -29.84 -36.69 -23.24
CA ILE A 922 -30.87 -37.67 -22.88
C ILE A 922 -32.27 -37.17 -23.27
N ARG A 923 -32.59 -35.88 -23.03
CA ARG A 923 -33.86 -35.26 -23.45
C ARG A 923 -34.03 -35.24 -24.97
N LEU A 924 -32.93 -35.07 -25.70
CA LEU A 924 -32.88 -35.15 -27.16
C LEU A 924 -32.89 -36.60 -27.68
N GLY A 925 -32.86 -37.61 -26.79
CA GLY A 925 -32.90 -39.03 -27.15
C GLY A 925 -31.59 -39.61 -27.69
N LEU A 926 -30.49 -38.86 -27.68
CA LEU A 926 -29.18 -39.29 -28.18
C LEU A 926 -28.46 -40.28 -27.24
N LEU A 927 -28.79 -40.24 -25.95
CA LEU A 927 -28.25 -41.14 -24.93
C LEU A 927 -29.39 -41.70 -24.08
N PRO A 928 -29.40 -43.02 -23.77
CA PRO A 928 -30.32 -43.56 -22.79
C PRO A 928 -30.00 -43.01 -21.39
N PRO A 929 -31.00 -42.92 -20.48
CA PRO A 929 -30.76 -42.49 -19.11
C PRO A 929 -29.79 -43.44 -18.39
N ASP A 930 -28.88 -42.88 -17.60
CA ASP A 930 -27.93 -43.68 -16.82
C ASP A 930 -28.68 -44.60 -15.85
N ALA A 931 -28.32 -45.88 -15.83
CA ALA A 931 -28.86 -46.83 -14.87
C ALA A 931 -28.56 -46.36 -13.43
N PRO A 932 -29.53 -46.50 -12.49
CA PRO A 932 -29.34 -46.06 -11.12
C PRO A 932 -28.15 -46.76 -10.47
N LYS A 933 -27.32 -45.99 -9.75
CA LYS A 933 -26.11 -46.52 -9.11
C LYS A 933 -26.46 -47.37 -7.89
N VAL A 934 -26.86 -48.62 -8.12
CA VAL A 934 -27.10 -49.60 -7.06
C VAL A 934 -25.76 -50.11 -6.53
N LYS A 935 -25.66 -50.20 -5.20
CA LYS A 935 -24.59 -50.89 -4.48
C LYS A 935 -25.23 -52.08 -3.76
N LEU A 936 -24.47 -53.14 -3.49
CA LEU A 936 -24.96 -54.29 -2.73
C LEU A 936 -25.67 -53.87 -1.43
N ALA A 937 -25.08 -52.93 -0.66
CA ALA A 937 -25.66 -52.41 0.57
C ALA A 937 -26.97 -51.60 0.41
N ASN A 938 -27.26 -51.06 -0.77
CA ASN A 938 -28.46 -50.24 -1.03
C ASN A 938 -29.47 -50.97 -1.93
N MET A 939 -29.23 -52.23 -2.28
CA MET A 939 -30.02 -52.99 -3.25
C MET A 939 -31.48 -53.14 -2.80
N MET A 940 -31.69 -53.61 -1.56
CA MET A 940 -33.03 -53.82 -0.99
C MET A 940 -33.85 -52.53 -0.91
N ARG A 941 -33.19 -51.39 -0.70
CA ARG A 941 -33.86 -50.08 -0.60
C ARG A 941 -34.26 -49.50 -1.97
N VAL A 942 -33.50 -49.81 -3.02
CA VAL A 942 -33.68 -49.18 -4.35
C VAL A 942 -34.59 -50.01 -5.25
N LEU A 943 -34.52 -51.34 -5.16
CA LEU A 943 -35.27 -52.26 -6.03
C LEU A 943 -36.48 -52.89 -5.33
N GLY A 944 -36.67 -52.64 -4.02
CA GLY A 944 -37.91 -52.81 -3.27
C GLY A 944 -38.62 -54.14 -3.50
N GLN A 945 -39.65 -54.13 -4.35
CA GLN A 945 -40.50 -55.30 -4.64
C GLN A 945 -39.81 -56.34 -5.52
N GLU A 946 -38.94 -55.94 -6.46
CA GLU A 946 -38.23 -56.88 -7.34
C GLU A 946 -37.17 -57.67 -6.54
N ALA A 947 -36.45 -56.99 -5.64
CA ALA A 947 -35.40 -57.58 -4.81
C ALA A 947 -35.91 -58.65 -3.83
N VAL A 948 -37.19 -58.56 -3.44
CA VAL A 948 -37.85 -59.51 -2.54
C VAL A 948 -38.28 -60.77 -3.28
N LEU A 949 -38.62 -60.66 -4.58
CA LEU A 949 -39.07 -61.79 -5.39
C LEU A 949 -37.92 -62.73 -5.77
N ASN A 950 -36.74 -62.22 -6.15
CA ASN A 950 -35.56 -63.02 -6.50
C ASN A 950 -34.25 -62.33 -6.07
N PRO A 951 -33.78 -62.51 -4.83
CA PRO A 951 -32.64 -61.75 -4.28
C PRO A 951 -31.29 -62.10 -4.96
N THR A 952 -31.07 -63.37 -5.32
CA THR A 952 -29.80 -63.86 -5.89
C THR A 952 -29.56 -63.35 -7.32
N GLU A 953 -30.60 -63.31 -8.15
CA GLU A 953 -30.52 -62.84 -9.53
C GLU A 953 -30.25 -61.32 -9.58
N ILE A 954 -30.92 -60.57 -8.71
CA ILE A 954 -30.76 -59.13 -8.59
C ILE A 954 -29.38 -58.78 -8.01
N GLU A 955 -28.87 -59.58 -7.06
CA GLU A 955 -27.50 -59.44 -6.58
C GLU A 955 -26.47 -59.66 -7.70
N MET A 956 -26.65 -60.71 -8.52
CA MET A 956 -25.78 -61.00 -9.65
C MET A 956 -25.80 -59.86 -10.68
N LYS A 957 -26.99 -59.33 -11.00
CA LYS A 957 -27.17 -58.20 -11.92
C LYS A 957 -26.49 -56.93 -11.40
N VAL A 958 -26.59 -56.65 -10.10
CA VAL A 958 -25.90 -55.50 -9.47
C VAL A 958 -24.38 -55.69 -9.45
N ARG A 959 -23.88 -56.91 -9.21
CA ARG A 959 -22.44 -57.24 -9.30
C ARG A 959 -21.92 -57.10 -10.73
N GLN A 960 -22.68 -57.56 -11.72
CA GLN A 960 -22.34 -57.39 -13.14
C GLN A 960 -22.29 -55.90 -13.53
N GLN A 961 -23.27 -55.10 -13.10
CA GLN A 961 -23.25 -53.65 -13.29
C GLN A 961 -22.10 -52.96 -12.55
N MET A 962 -21.66 -53.48 -11.40
CA MET A 962 -20.46 -52.99 -10.70
C MET A 962 -19.17 -53.32 -11.44
N ALA A 963 -19.06 -54.56 -11.95
CA ALA A 963 -17.92 -55.01 -12.74
C ALA A 963 -17.80 -54.22 -14.06
N GLN A 964 -18.91 -54.00 -14.77
CA GLN A 964 -18.94 -53.17 -15.97
C GLN A 964 -18.51 -51.72 -15.69
N ARG A 965 -18.93 -51.13 -14.57
CA ARG A 965 -18.48 -49.79 -14.15
C ARG A 965 -16.99 -49.73 -13.81
N LEU A 966 -16.46 -50.78 -13.18
CA LEU A 966 -15.04 -50.88 -12.88
C LEU A 966 -14.23 -51.00 -14.18
N GLN A 967 -14.67 -51.87 -15.09
CA GLN A 967 -14.06 -52.08 -16.40
C GLN A 967 -14.02 -50.78 -17.20
N GLY A 968 -15.14 -50.07 -17.33
CA GLY A 968 -15.18 -48.77 -18.01
C GLY A 968 -14.29 -47.70 -17.35
N HIS A 969 -14.09 -47.75 -16.02
CA HIS A 969 -13.13 -46.87 -15.35
C HIS A 969 -11.67 -47.22 -15.68
N LEU A 970 -11.34 -48.51 -15.77
CA LEU A 970 -10.00 -48.96 -16.15
C LEU A 970 -9.67 -48.64 -17.60
N GLU A 971 -10.63 -48.81 -18.52
CA GLU A 971 -10.52 -48.45 -19.94
C GLU A 971 -10.24 -46.94 -20.10
N MET A 972 -11.04 -46.08 -19.46
CA MET A 972 -10.79 -44.62 -19.46
C MET A 972 -9.42 -44.22 -18.87
N ASN A 973 -8.84 -45.01 -17.97
CA ASN A 973 -7.51 -44.76 -17.43
C ASN A 973 -6.41 -45.24 -18.37
N ALA A 974 -6.63 -46.38 -19.04
CA ALA A 974 -5.73 -46.90 -20.06
C ALA A 974 -5.64 -45.93 -21.25
N GLU A 975 -6.77 -45.40 -21.72
CA GLU A 975 -6.85 -44.40 -22.79
C GLU A 975 -6.13 -43.08 -22.45
N ARG A 976 -6.10 -42.69 -21.17
CA ARG A 976 -5.45 -41.44 -20.70
C ARG A 976 -3.98 -41.61 -20.32
N LYS A 977 -3.47 -42.84 -20.33
CA LYS A 977 -2.08 -43.13 -19.93
C LYS A 977 -1.14 -42.65 -21.03
N LEU A 978 -0.25 -41.73 -20.70
CA LEU A 978 0.76 -41.25 -21.64
C LEU A 978 1.58 -42.41 -22.18
N SER A 979 1.80 -42.43 -23.49
CA SER A 979 2.71 -43.39 -24.10
C SER A 979 4.16 -43.11 -23.66
N THR A 980 5.07 -44.08 -23.86
CA THR A 980 6.49 -43.92 -23.54
C THR A 980 7.14 -42.79 -24.35
N GLU A 981 6.69 -42.59 -25.59
CA GLU A 981 7.15 -41.51 -26.48
C GLU A 981 6.62 -40.14 -26.03
N GLU A 982 5.33 -40.05 -25.69
CA GLU A 982 4.73 -38.82 -25.18
C GLU A 982 5.39 -38.37 -23.87
N ARG A 983 5.76 -39.32 -23.01
CA ARG A 983 6.51 -39.02 -21.79
C ARG A 983 7.89 -38.44 -22.10
N LYS A 984 8.65 -39.03 -23.02
CA LYS A 984 9.96 -38.51 -23.44
C LYS A 984 9.84 -37.11 -24.06
N ALA A 985 8.85 -36.89 -24.92
CA ALA A 985 8.58 -35.57 -25.52
C ALA A 985 8.22 -34.51 -24.46
N LYS A 986 7.43 -34.88 -23.45
CA LYS A 986 7.09 -33.99 -22.34
C LYS A 986 8.29 -33.64 -21.47
N GLU A 987 9.20 -34.59 -21.25
CA GLU A 987 10.46 -34.38 -20.54
C GLU A 987 11.42 -33.47 -21.34
N ALA A 988 11.52 -33.66 -22.67
CA ALA A 988 12.30 -32.79 -23.56
C ALA A 988 11.76 -31.34 -23.54
N LYS A 989 10.45 -31.16 -23.72
CA LYS A 989 9.81 -29.84 -23.66
C LYS A 989 10.07 -29.12 -22.33
N LYS A 990 10.09 -29.84 -21.21
CA LYS A 990 10.39 -29.24 -19.89
C LYS A 990 11.83 -28.72 -19.81
N LYS A 991 12.78 -29.38 -20.46
CA LYS A 991 14.17 -28.92 -20.54
C LYS A 991 14.31 -27.69 -21.43
N ASP A 992 13.64 -27.69 -22.58
CA ASP A 992 13.63 -26.54 -23.49
C ASP A 992 12.99 -25.30 -22.84
N GLU A 993 11.89 -25.48 -22.10
CA GLU A 993 11.25 -24.41 -21.33
C GLU A 993 12.12 -23.88 -20.18
N ASP A 994 13.04 -24.69 -19.65
CA ASP A 994 13.99 -24.26 -18.63
C ASP A 994 15.16 -23.49 -19.24
N LEU A 995 15.64 -23.92 -20.41
CA LEU A 995 16.67 -23.23 -21.18
C LEU A 995 16.22 -21.87 -21.70
N ALA A 996 14.96 -21.76 -22.12
CA ALA A 996 14.37 -20.51 -22.59
C ALA A 996 14.35 -19.39 -21.52
N LYS A 997 14.52 -19.72 -20.24
CA LYS A 997 14.56 -18.73 -19.15
C LYS A 997 15.94 -18.11 -18.94
N GLY A 998 16.96 -18.59 -19.63
CA GLY A 998 18.33 -18.13 -19.52
C GLY A 998 19.32 -19.27 -19.26
N ILE A 999 20.54 -19.10 -19.79
CA ILE A 999 21.63 -20.05 -19.64
C ILE A 999 22.41 -19.70 -18.38
N HIS A 1000 22.50 -20.64 -17.46
CA HIS A 1000 23.26 -20.51 -16.22
C HIS A 1000 24.50 -21.38 -16.30
N VAL A 1001 25.57 -20.92 -15.65
CA VAL A 1001 26.86 -21.58 -15.61
C VAL A 1001 27.28 -21.77 -14.16
N SER A 1002 27.90 -22.91 -13.86
CA SER A 1002 28.51 -23.19 -12.57
C SER A 1002 29.91 -23.74 -12.77
N LEU A 1003 30.83 -23.21 -11.98
CA LEU A 1003 32.25 -23.55 -11.96
C LEU A 1003 32.59 -24.26 -10.65
N TYR A 1004 33.11 -25.47 -10.75
CA TYR A 1004 33.55 -26.26 -9.59
C TYR A 1004 35.06 -26.51 -9.63
N LYS A 1005 35.67 -26.51 -8.45
CA LYS A 1005 37.06 -26.90 -8.20
C LYS A 1005 37.07 -28.16 -7.36
N ILE A 1006 37.76 -29.19 -7.86
CA ILE A 1006 37.86 -30.50 -7.21
C ILE A 1006 39.34 -30.86 -7.11
N ASN A 1007 39.80 -31.27 -5.93
CA ASN A 1007 41.22 -31.58 -5.74
C ASN A 1007 41.66 -32.79 -6.57
N ASP A 1008 40.87 -33.89 -6.54
CA ASP A 1008 41.11 -35.06 -7.37
C ASP A 1008 39.82 -35.64 -7.99
N LEU A 1009 39.82 -35.83 -9.31
CA LEU A 1009 38.72 -36.43 -10.08
C LEU A 1009 39.16 -37.69 -10.86
N THR A 1010 40.16 -38.43 -10.36
CA THR A 1010 40.62 -39.67 -11.00
C THR A 1010 39.66 -40.86 -10.80
N HIS A 1011 38.81 -40.83 -9.77
CA HIS A 1011 37.94 -41.96 -9.41
C HIS A 1011 36.88 -42.29 -10.50
N PRO A 1012 36.86 -43.52 -11.08
CA PRO A 1012 36.01 -43.87 -12.23
C PRO A 1012 34.51 -43.71 -11.99
N GLN A 1013 34.01 -44.10 -10.81
CA GLN A 1013 32.57 -43.97 -10.51
C GLN A 1013 32.13 -42.52 -10.34
N LYS A 1014 32.98 -41.67 -9.74
CA LYS A 1014 32.66 -40.25 -9.52
C LYS A 1014 32.67 -39.54 -10.87
N ARG A 1015 33.67 -39.83 -11.71
CA ARG A 1015 33.73 -39.38 -13.10
C ARG A 1015 32.50 -39.80 -13.91
N PHE A 1016 32.06 -41.05 -13.80
CA PHE A 1016 30.85 -41.52 -14.48
C PHE A 1016 29.59 -40.79 -14.02
N LYS A 1017 29.46 -40.53 -12.70
CA LYS A 1017 28.34 -39.74 -12.14
C LYS A 1017 28.34 -38.31 -12.70
N VAL A 1018 29.50 -37.65 -12.73
CA VAL A 1018 29.69 -36.30 -13.29
C VAL A 1018 29.25 -36.23 -14.75
N ASP A 1019 29.70 -37.18 -15.58
CA ASP A 1019 29.39 -37.22 -17.01
C ASP A 1019 27.92 -37.60 -17.30
N LYS A 1020 27.45 -38.71 -16.71
CA LYS A 1020 26.12 -39.25 -17.01
C LYS A 1020 25.00 -38.30 -16.59
N ASN A 1021 25.15 -37.62 -15.45
CA ASN A 1021 24.16 -36.66 -14.98
C ASN A 1021 24.18 -35.37 -15.80
N ALA A 1022 25.34 -34.92 -16.28
CA ALA A 1022 25.41 -33.78 -17.19
C ALA A 1022 24.63 -34.07 -18.49
N GLY A 1023 24.86 -35.24 -19.10
CA GLY A 1023 24.13 -35.68 -20.28
C GLY A 1023 22.62 -35.89 -20.03
N GLN A 1024 22.24 -36.53 -18.92
CA GLN A 1024 20.82 -36.76 -18.58
C GLN A 1024 20.06 -35.45 -18.34
N LEU A 1025 20.71 -34.44 -17.78
CA LEU A 1025 20.11 -33.12 -17.54
C LEU A 1025 20.17 -32.19 -18.77
N GLY A 1026 20.88 -32.59 -19.83
CA GLY A 1026 21.04 -31.78 -21.05
C GLY A 1026 21.97 -30.58 -20.85
N LEU A 1027 22.93 -30.72 -19.95
CA LEU A 1027 23.95 -29.72 -19.65
C LEU A 1027 25.13 -29.85 -20.64
N THR A 1028 25.73 -28.72 -20.97
CA THR A 1028 26.95 -28.61 -21.79
C THR A 1028 28.10 -28.12 -20.92
N GLY A 1029 29.36 -28.31 -21.31
CA GLY A 1029 30.46 -27.88 -20.44
C GLY A 1029 31.77 -28.62 -20.69
N LEU A 1030 32.70 -28.44 -19.76
CA LEU A 1030 34.04 -29.01 -19.83
C LEU A 1030 34.51 -29.45 -18.45
N VAL A 1031 35.13 -30.63 -18.40
CA VAL A 1031 35.94 -31.07 -17.27
C VAL A 1031 37.40 -31.05 -17.70
N LEU A 1032 38.19 -30.19 -17.05
CA LEU A 1032 39.63 -30.10 -17.25
C LEU A 1032 40.33 -30.73 -16.05
N MET A 1033 41.07 -31.81 -16.30
CA MET A 1033 41.83 -32.52 -15.27
C MET A 1033 43.30 -32.12 -15.38
N TYR A 1034 43.83 -31.51 -14.32
CA TYR A 1034 45.24 -31.14 -14.18
C TYR A 1034 45.77 -31.70 -12.84
N PRO A 1035 47.09 -31.99 -12.70
CA PRO A 1035 47.62 -32.66 -11.51
C PRO A 1035 47.40 -31.94 -10.18
N THR A 1036 47.23 -30.62 -10.18
CA THR A 1036 47.00 -29.84 -8.94
C THR A 1036 45.53 -29.82 -8.53
N PHE A 1037 44.62 -29.60 -9.48
CA PHE A 1037 43.17 -29.68 -9.28
C PHE A 1037 42.46 -29.89 -10.62
N SER A 1038 41.25 -30.43 -10.55
CA SER A 1038 40.32 -30.55 -11.67
C SER A 1038 39.27 -29.43 -11.64
N MET A 1039 39.04 -28.81 -12.78
CA MET A 1039 38.04 -27.76 -12.98
C MET A 1039 36.85 -28.31 -13.76
N VAL A 1040 35.62 -28.09 -13.28
CA VAL A 1040 34.38 -28.50 -13.95
C VAL A 1040 33.54 -27.28 -14.24
N VAL A 1041 33.35 -26.98 -15.53
CA VAL A 1041 32.47 -25.92 -16.03
C VAL A 1041 31.22 -26.55 -16.60
N VAL A 1042 30.04 -26.11 -16.16
CA VAL A 1042 28.76 -26.65 -16.62
C VAL A 1042 27.79 -25.54 -16.94
N GLU A 1043 27.16 -25.60 -18.10
CA GLU A 1043 26.22 -24.62 -18.65
C GLU A 1043 24.88 -25.27 -18.98
N GLY A 1044 23.77 -24.62 -18.62
CA GLY A 1044 22.43 -25.08 -18.97
C GLY A 1044 21.30 -24.32 -18.31
N GLY A 1045 20.11 -24.91 -18.23
CA GLY A 1045 18.95 -24.27 -17.60
C GLY A 1045 19.11 -24.20 -16.08
N HIS A 1046 18.54 -23.16 -15.45
CA HIS A 1046 18.67 -22.92 -14.01
C HIS A 1046 18.24 -24.13 -13.14
N LYS A 1047 17.18 -24.87 -13.50
CA LYS A 1047 16.77 -26.05 -12.71
C LYS A 1047 17.72 -27.22 -12.90
N ALA A 1048 18.23 -27.40 -14.13
CA ALA A 1048 19.23 -28.42 -14.42
C ALA A 1048 20.53 -28.17 -13.66
N ILE A 1049 21.02 -26.93 -13.66
CA ILE A 1049 22.19 -26.50 -12.90
C ILE A 1049 21.99 -26.71 -11.39
N ASN A 1050 20.84 -26.34 -10.82
CA ASN A 1050 20.56 -26.59 -9.40
C ASN A 1050 20.54 -28.09 -9.03
N GLN A 1051 20.04 -28.95 -9.92
CA GLN A 1051 20.10 -30.40 -9.71
C GLN A 1051 21.53 -30.92 -9.77
N TYR A 1052 22.35 -30.38 -10.68
CA TYR A 1052 23.76 -30.72 -10.81
C TYR A 1052 24.59 -30.20 -9.62
N LYS A 1053 24.32 -28.99 -9.13
CA LYS A 1053 24.91 -28.44 -7.90
C LYS A 1053 24.64 -29.32 -6.68
N LYS A 1054 23.40 -29.79 -6.51
CA LYS A 1054 23.06 -30.77 -5.46
C LYS A 1054 23.79 -32.09 -5.64
N LEU A 1055 23.99 -32.54 -6.88
CA LEU A 1055 24.79 -33.73 -7.16
C LEU A 1055 26.24 -33.53 -6.72
N MET A 1056 26.88 -32.46 -7.19
CA MET A 1056 28.29 -32.17 -6.97
C MET A 1056 28.61 -31.87 -5.51
N LEU A 1057 27.79 -31.10 -4.79
CA LEU A 1057 28.13 -30.68 -3.42
C LEU A 1057 27.61 -31.62 -2.32
N ARG A 1058 26.56 -32.41 -2.59
CA ARG A 1058 25.86 -33.19 -1.53
C ARG A 1058 25.69 -34.68 -1.81
N ARG A 1059 25.61 -35.12 -3.07
CA ARG A 1059 25.30 -36.53 -3.40
C ARG A 1059 26.51 -37.36 -3.80
N ILE A 1060 27.55 -36.72 -4.32
CA ILE A 1060 28.83 -37.37 -4.53
C ILE A 1060 29.61 -37.17 -3.24
N ASP A 1061 29.94 -38.27 -2.60
CA ASP A 1061 30.88 -38.26 -1.49
C ASP A 1061 32.30 -38.17 -2.05
N TRP A 1062 32.99 -37.06 -1.78
CA TRP A 1062 34.31 -36.78 -2.34
C TRP A 1062 35.44 -37.38 -1.50
N THR A 1063 35.21 -37.65 -0.21
CA THR A 1063 36.20 -38.21 0.70
C THR A 1063 36.33 -39.73 0.58
N ASP A 1064 35.30 -40.41 0.06
CA ASP A 1064 35.30 -41.86 -0.15
C ASP A 1064 36.20 -42.28 -1.34
N ASN A 1065 37.37 -42.86 -1.04
CA ASN A 1065 38.36 -43.32 -2.03
C ASN A 1065 38.35 -44.85 -2.24
N THR A 1066 37.27 -45.55 -1.88
CA THR A 1066 37.17 -47.02 -2.03
C THR A 1066 37.21 -47.46 -3.50
N ARG A 1067 38.19 -48.32 -3.86
CA ARG A 1067 38.24 -48.97 -5.18
C ARG A 1067 37.14 -50.03 -5.30
N LEU A 1068 36.72 -50.31 -6.54
CA LEU A 1068 35.70 -51.31 -6.89
C LEU A 1068 36.00 -52.74 -6.41
N ASP A 1069 37.25 -53.05 -6.02
CA ASP A 1069 37.68 -54.38 -5.55
C ASP A 1069 37.77 -54.49 -4.01
N GLY A 1070 37.31 -53.49 -3.26
CA GLY A 1070 37.25 -53.54 -1.78
C GLY A 1070 38.59 -53.35 -1.05
N THR A 1071 39.69 -53.12 -1.75
CA THR A 1071 40.99 -52.77 -1.15
C THR A 1071 41.13 -51.26 -0.92
N GLU A 1072 41.38 -50.86 0.33
CA GLU A 1072 41.76 -49.49 0.70
C GLU A 1072 43.16 -49.15 0.16
N VAL A 1073 43.32 -47.94 -0.41
CA VAL A 1073 44.63 -47.45 -0.85
C VAL A 1073 45.25 -46.61 0.27
N SER A 1074 46.49 -46.95 0.63
CA SER A 1074 47.28 -46.35 1.70
C SER A 1074 47.58 -44.86 1.52
N GLU A 1075 47.42 -44.12 2.62
CA GLU A 1075 48.11 -42.90 3.07
C GLU A 1075 48.86 -42.06 2.01
N THR A 1076 48.11 -41.26 1.26
CA THR A 1076 48.47 -39.85 1.03
C THR A 1076 47.18 -39.04 1.19
N THR A 1077 47.03 -38.44 2.35
CA THR A 1077 45.87 -37.64 2.79
C THR A 1077 45.75 -36.36 1.95
N ILE A 1078 45.16 -36.47 0.77
CA ILE A 1078 44.60 -35.33 0.06
C ILE A 1078 43.13 -35.28 0.43
N ASP A 1079 42.74 -34.33 1.28
CA ASP A 1079 41.35 -34.02 1.59
C ASP A 1079 40.63 -33.63 0.29
N ASN A 1080 39.97 -34.60 -0.35
CA ASN A 1080 39.36 -34.41 -1.64
C ASN A 1080 37.98 -33.79 -1.46
N LYS A 1081 37.85 -32.52 -1.83
CA LYS A 1081 36.64 -31.72 -1.71
C LYS A 1081 36.24 -31.15 -3.06
N CYS A 1082 34.95 -30.90 -3.22
CA CYS A 1082 34.38 -30.18 -4.35
C CYS A 1082 33.85 -28.83 -3.86
N LEU A 1083 34.41 -27.74 -4.37
CA LEU A 1083 34.02 -26.37 -4.05
C LEU A 1083 33.30 -25.73 -5.24
N LEU A 1084 32.26 -24.95 -4.96
CA LEU A 1084 31.64 -24.08 -5.97
C LEU A 1084 32.40 -22.76 -6.00
N VAL A 1085 33.10 -22.50 -7.09
CA VAL A 1085 33.93 -21.29 -7.27
C VAL A 1085 33.10 -20.12 -7.76
N TRP A 1086 32.22 -20.37 -8.74
CA TRP A 1086 31.43 -19.32 -9.36
C TRP A 1086 30.11 -19.86 -9.93
N GLU A 1087 29.07 -19.04 -9.86
CA GLU A 1087 27.76 -19.31 -10.47
C GLU A 1087 27.24 -18.00 -11.08
N GLY A 1088 26.74 -18.07 -12.30
CA GLY A 1088 26.28 -16.89 -13.03
C GLY A 1088 25.41 -17.21 -14.23
N GLN A 1089 24.97 -16.17 -14.93
CA GLN A 1089 24.16 -16.28 -16.15
C GLN A 1089 24.98 -15.83 -17.36
N LEU A 1090 24.89 -16.58 -18.46
CA LEU A 1090 25.52 -16.28 -19.74
C LEU A 1090 24.47 -15.87 -20.77
N ARG A 1091 24.89 -15.06 -21.75
CA ARG A 1091 24.08 -14.65 -22.91
C ARG A 1091 23.87 -15.82 -23.87
N ASP A 1092 24.97 -16.49 -24.23
CA ASP A 1092 25.00 -17.63 -25.16
C ASP A 1092 25.85 -18.77 -24.60
N ARG A 1093 25.59 -20.00 -25.05
CA ARG A 1093 26.39 -21.18 -24.65
C ARG A 1093 27.78 -21.10 -25.26
N GLN A 1094 28.82 -21.30 -24.44
CA GLN A 1094 30.19 -21.40 -24.93
C GLN A 1094 30.50 -22.82 -25.40
N PHE A 1095 29.89 -23.84 -24.78
CA PHE A 1095 30.15 -25.25 -25.11
C PHE A 1095 29.00 -25.91 -25.88
N LYS A 1096 29.34 -26.68 -26.93
CA LYS A 1096 28.36 -27.46 -27.70
C LYS A 1096 27.98 -28.80 -27.04
N GLN A 1097 28.90 -29.40 -26.29
CA GLN A 1097 28.74 -30.72 -25.65
C GLN A 1097 29.59 -30.78 -24.38
N PHE A 1098 29.29 -31.74 -23.50
CA PHE A 1098 30.06 -31.99 -22.29
C PHE A 1098 31.30 -32.86 -22.61
N ARG A 1099 32.51 -32.39 -22.31
CA ARG A 1099 33.77 -33.08 -22.65
C ARG A 1099 34.73 -33.19 -21.48
N PHE A 1100 35.59 -34.21 -21.50
CA PHE A 1100 36.73 -34.37 -20.58
C PHE A 1100 38.03 -34.13 -21.33
N ILE A 1101 38.86 -33.21 -20.82
CA ILE A 1101 40.21 -32.95 -21.31
C ILE A 1101 41.19 -33.18 -20.17
N LYS A 1102 42.23 -33.98 -20.43
CA LYS A 1102 43.31 -34.25 -19.46
C LYS A 1102 44.57 -33.55 -19.93
N CYS A 1103 45.04 -32.57 -19.15
CA CYS A 1103 46.28 -31.85 -19.41
C CYS A 1103 47.35 -32.34 -18.43
N ARG A 1104 48.52 -32.78 -18.92
CA ARG A 1104 49.62 -33.23 -18.05
C ARG A 1104 50.70 -32.17 -17.88
N THR A 1105 50.77 -31.19 -18.77
CA THR A 1105 51.78 -30.14 -18.81
C THR A 1105 51.13 -28.75 -18.87
N GLU A 1106 51.82 -27.74 -18.35
CA GLU A 1106 51.34 -26.35 -18.33
C GLU A 1106 51.19 -25.77 -19.76
N ALA A 1107 52.01 -26.22 -20.71
CA ALA A 1107 51.90 -25.83 -22.12
C ALA A 1107 50.57 -26.29 -22.75
N GLN A 1108 50.18 -27.54 -22.54
CA GLN A 1108 48.89 -28.09 -23.00
C GLN A 1108 47.69 -27.39 -22.33
N LEU A 1109 47.86 -27.01 -21.07
CA LEU A 1109 46.86 -26.23 -20.34
C LEU A 1109 46.68 -24.85 -20.98
N LYS A 1110 47.75 -24.08 -21.16
CA LYS A 1110 47.70 -22.73 -21.77
C LYS A 1110 47.13 -22.76 -23.19
N GLU A 1111 47.52 -23.74 -24.00
CA GLU A 1111 46.97 -23.93 -25.35
C GLU A 1111 45.46 -24.22 -25.31
N THR A 1112 45.01 -25.10 -24.40
CA THR A 1112 43.59 -25.45 -24.25
C THR A 1112 42.76 -24.26 -23.77
N LEU A 1113 43.27 -23.49 -22.80
CA LEU A 1113 42.62 -22.31 -22.24
C LEU A 1113 42.49 -21.19 -23.30
N ALA A 1114 43.54 -20.96 -24.09
CA ALA A 1114 43.54 -19.99 -25.18
C ALA A 1114 42.56 -20.39 -26.29
N ARG A 1115 42.59 -21.65 -26.74
CA ARG A 1115 41.72 -22.16 -27.81
C ARG A 1115 40.23 -22.06 -27.47
N LEU A 1116 39.87 -22.30 -26.21
CA LEU A 1116 38.47 -22.23 -25.76
C LEU A 1116 38.09 -20.86 -25.18
N SER A 1117 39.03 -19.92 -25.05
CA SER A 1117 38.82 -18.60 -24.44
C SER A 1117 38.28 -18.64 -22.99
N ILE A 1118 38.65 -19.67 -22.22
CA ILE A 1118 38.16 -19.93 -20.84
C ILE A 1118 39.20 -19.58 -19.76
N GLN A 1119 40.20 -18.76 -20.10
CA GLN A 1119 41.30 -18.40 -19.20
C GLN A 1119 40.78 -17.78 -17.88
N HIS A 1120 39.76 -16.93 -17.97
CA HIS A 1120 39.13 -16.30 -16.81
C HIS A 1120 38.55 -17.30 -15.79
N TYR A 1121 37.98 -18.44 -16.23
CA TYR A 1121 37.49 -19.47 -15.31
C TYR A 1121 38.62 -20.19 -14.59
N TRP A 1122 39.74 -20.41 -15.27
CA TRP A 1122 40.91 -21.03 -14.69
C TRP A 1122 41.58 -20.12 -13.66
N ASP A 1123 41.75 -18.85 -13.98
CA ASP A 1123 42.36 -17.86 -13.08
C ASP A 1123 41.51 -17.68 -11.81
N GLN A 1124 40.18 -17.66 -11.95
CA GLN A 1124 39.26 -17.65 -10.79
C GLN A 1124 39.37 -18.91 -9.94
N ALA A 1125 39.39 -20.10 -10.54
CA ALA A 1125 39.54 -21.35 -9.79
C ALA A 1125 40.92 -21.46 -9.11
N LEU A 1126 41.97 -20.90 -9.71
CA LEU A 1126 43.31 -20.86 -9.14
C LEU A 1126 43.37 -19.94 -7.92
N GLY A 1127 42.76 -18.74 -8.00
CA GLY A 1127 42.75 -17.74 -6.92
C GLY A 1127 41.81 -18.05 -5.75
N PHE A 1128 40.84 -18.94 -5.92
CA PHE A 1128 39.80 -19.23 -4.92
C PHE A 1128 40.31 -20.05 -3.72
N LYS A 1129 40.12 -19.51 -2.50
CA LYS A 1129 40.45 -20.16 -1.21
C LYS A 1129 39.18 -20.52 -0.43
N GLU A 1130 39.29 -21.48 0.50
CA GLU A 1130 38.15 -22.02 1.27
C GLU A 1130 37.53 -20.99 2.23
N GLU A 1131 38.30 -20.01 2.68
CA GLU A 1131 37.87 -18.91 3.58
C GLU A 1131 36.87 -17.94 2.93
N ASP A 1132 36.89 -17.83 1.60
CA ASP A 1132 36.01 -16.91 0.83
C ASP A 1132 34.53 -17.38 0.82
N MET A 1133 34.24 -18.61 1.26
CA MET A 1133 32.87 -19.15 1.34
C MET A 1133 32.07 -18.62 2.55
N LEU A 1134 32.73 -18.23 3.64
CA LEU A 1134 32.07 -17.75 4.87
C LEU A 1134 31.44 -16.34 4.71
N GLY A 1135 31.87 -15.56 3.73
CA GLY A 1135 31.29 -14.25 3.41
C GLY A 1135 29.96 -14.31 2.65
N ALA A 1136 29.64 -15.45 2.02
CA ALA A 1136 28.50 -15.59 1.10
C ALA A 1136 27.22 -16.18 1.73
N GLU A 1137 27.28 -16.77 2.93
CA GLU A 1137 26.08 -17.24 3.65
C GLU A 1137 25.33 -16.10 4.40
N VAL A 1138 25.88 -14.89 4.43
CA VAL A 1138 25.26 -13.71 5.07
C VAL A 1138 24.32 -12.94 4.13
N THR A 1139 24.23 -13.32 2.85
CA THR A 1139 23.36 -12.64 1.87
C THR A 1139 22.64 -13.63 0.96
N LEU A 1140 21.61 -14.32 1.50
CA LEU A 1140 20.52 -14.90 0.72
C LEU A 1140 19.21 -14.92 1.52
#